data_AF-A0A847FR36-F1
#
_entry.id   AF-A0A847FR36-F1
#
_cell.length_a   1.000
_cell.length_b   1.000
_cell.length_c   1.000
_cell.angle_alpha   90.00
_cell.angle_beta   90.00
_cell.angle_gamma   90.00
#
_symmetry.space_group_name_H-M   'P 1'
#
loop_
_entity.id
_entity.type
_entity.pdbx_description
1 polymer ?
#
loop_
_entity_poly.entity_id
_entity_poly.type
_entity_poly.pdbx_seq_one_letter_code
_entity_poly.pdbx_strand_id
1 'polypeptide(L)'
;MPTTNRQGTPSRTARRVVALLPTALLFSLLVFFLWRAFSPDGDSNLPLPIFVACVLLGVVCAACTGWQGLRLAESKGEGLTERRLMQRQLVEALHAAPSPERAYHGYLFLHAELGHDPAMQTMLRLAFSREWMPYLRQQLARILRAGQYVEAMAFLDEMAWEWQEGAGPSFLPAVRTLVHHLARPVHQPSPEVLRQVLDGFRSAGIESAEPVLAWLARVQPDPSAVEGVLFREGGAAGRYLLHLWAGRQPDLRPRLRAWESGPSLPARKNGRHAALWPVERGESLVMQRGVERLGLNINPFGPEKAEQDPFLPDLFYRLSPAWEEATARQPAVLVVPPGCGRSAMIWMMRYESCLVGSDLEGAFVVHVPVRACRSSADLVAALRPALVEAWCCSLARDPYGLLGLDEADRQEASALLLDAEGSLPALAARLAAAGLPGSDPDGRFLLDALEAVALIGDEPAPWSSEGDGPANLSAVAALLRDAFTVRDLRRFCQERPAFQPVLLEFPDAGLNDMIYVLLDYCTRHDLCGELLAQLRHHNPRQYEGHRPALEGAARLRFPDAVPHWFLLRPWGTRHTFLLVDLWGEDGGAEKVVLEAFFERWLPCLAANNLLPKLFVAREPAGCPLAPVYVSWDRVALSALLRYRLERAGLVLNGHQRAMDGWIEDVPDAGAVLVRAADGCPARLVRLGNALVRRMAQASPPTREEFWQMISGADNPM
;
A
#
# COMPACT_ATOMS: atom_id res chain seq x y z
N MET A 1 -6.01 64.45 -6.42
CA MET A 1 -6.75 65.47 -5.64
C MET A 1 -7.41 66.44 -6.60
N PRO A 2 -8.55 67.09 -6.26
CA PRO A 2 -9.54 66.76 -5.21
C PRO A 2 -10.98 66.69 -5.81
N THR A 3 -11.93 66.04 -5.16
CA THR A 3 -12.89 66.77 -4.31
C THR A 3 -13.28 65.94 -3.10
N THR A 4 -12.83 66.39 -1.95
CA THR A 4 -13.43 66.10 -0.65
C THR A 4 -14.58 67.08 -0.40
N ASN A 5 -15.68 66.61 0.18
CA ASN A 5 -16.44 67.36 1.17
C ASN A 5 -16.76 66.37 2.30
N ARG A 6 -16.05 66.47 3.44
CA ARG A 6 -16.39 67.30 4.61
C ARG A 6 -17.67 66.83 5.31
N GLN A 7 -17.56 65.71 6.00
CA GLN A 7 -17.80 65.62 7.44
C GLN A 7 -17.08 64.37 7.95
N GLY A 8 -16.04 64.56 8.76
CA GLY A 8 -15.21 63.50 9.34
C GLY A 8 -15.94 62.70 10.40
N THR A 9 -16.92 61.89 9.98
CA THR A 9 -17.53 60.85 10.79
C THR A 9 -17.52 59.54 10.01
N PRO A 10 -17.02 58.43 10.58
CA PRO A 10 -17.06 57.14 9.92
C PRO A 10 -18.50 56.78 9.54
N SER A 11 -18.68 56.20 8.36
CA SER A 11 -19.98 55.74 7.87
C SER A 11 -20.68 54.87 8.93
N ARG A 12 -22.02 54.97 9.03
CA ARG A 12 -22.82 54.17 9.97
C ARG A 12 -22.58 52.66 9.84
N THR A 13 -22.06 52.20 8.71
CA THR A 13 -21.63 50.82 8.42
C THR A 13 -20.34 50.44 9.16
N ALA A 14 -19.33 51.33 9.22
CA ALA A 14 -18.10 51.09 9.98
C ALA A 14 -18.36 51.06 11.51
N ARG A 15 -19.33 51.84 12.01
CA ARG A 15 -19.71 51.82 13.44
C ARG A 15 -20.48 50.56 13.86
N ARG A 16 -21.11 49.82 12.93
CA ARG A 16 -21.82 48.57 13.26
C ARG A 16 -20.91 47.34 13.22
N VAL A 17 -19.91 47.31 12.35
CA VAL A 17 -18.89 46.24 12.33
C VAL A 17 -17.99 46.32 13.58
N VAL A 18 -17.65 47.53 14.03
CA VAL A 18 -16.92 47.75 15.30
C VAL A 18 -17.78 47.48 16.55
N ALA A 19 -19.12 47.43 16.42
CA ALA A 19 -20.03 47.12 17.53
C ALA A 19 -20.34 45.62 17.70
N LEU A 20 -19.88 44.75 16.80
CA LEU A 20 -20.08 43.28 16.90
C LEU A 20 -18.89 42.53 17.52
N LEU A 21 -17.69 43.11 17.46
CA LEU A 21 -16.49 42.65 18.16
C LEU A 21 -16.69 42.51 19.69
N PRO A 22 -17.37 43.43 20.40
CA PRO A 22 -17.66 43.28 21.82
C PRO A 22 -18.55 42.08 22.12
N THR A 23 -19.53 41.75 21.26
CA THR A 23 -20.47 40.64 21.46
C THR A 23 -19.82 39.26 21.29
N ALA A 24 -18.95 39.09 20.30
CA ALA A 24 -18.18 37.86 20.15
C ALA A 24 -17.19 37.68 21.31
N LEU A 25 -16.56 38.77 21.76
CA LEU A 25 -15.64 38.74 22.89
C LEU A 25 -16.35 38.51 24.23
N LEU A 26 -17.54 39.11 24.43
CA LEU A 26 -18.43 38.84 25.57
C LEU A 26 -18.94 37.40 25.56
N PHE A 27 -19.23 36.83 24.39
CA PHE A 27 -19.69 35.44 24.28
C PHE A 27 -18.56 34.45 24.55
N SER A 28 -17.35 34.69 24.01
CA SER A 28 -16.16 33.90 24.33
C SER A 28 -15.77 34.00 25.80
N LEU A 29 -15.89 35.19 26.41
CA LEU A 29 -15.71 35.37 27.84
C LEU A 29 -16.80 34.65 28.66
N LEU A 30 -18.06 34.68 28.22
CA LEU A 30 -19.15 33.97 28.89
C LEU A 30 -18.94 32.45 28.85
N VAL A 31 -18.51 31.90 27.71
CA VAL A 31 -18.16 30.48 27.55
C VAL A 31 -16.96 30.12 28.42
N PHE A 32 -15.94 30.98 28.48
CA PHE A 32 -14.78 30.79 29.36
C PHE A 32 -15.15 30.85 30.85
N PHE A 33 -16.01 31.78 31.26
CA PHE A 33 -16.48 31.89 32.64
C PHE A 33 -17.42 30.73 33.02
N LEU A 34 -18.27 30.26 32.10
CA LEU A 34 -19.08 29.06 32.31
C LEU A 34 -18.21 27.80 32.41
N TRP A 35 -17.18 27.67 31.58
CA TRP A 35 -16.19 26.58 31.68
C TRP A 35 -15.47 26.60 33.04
N ARG A 36 -15.05 27.77 33.51
CA ARG A 36 -14.36 27.93 34.81
C ARG A 36 -15.28 27.77 36.01
N ALA A 37 -16.57 28.07 35.87
CA ALA A 37 -17.56 27.89 36.94
C ALA A 37 -17.99 26.43 37.13
N PHE A 38 -17.90 25.60 36.08
CA PHE A 38 -18.30 24.19 36.11
C PHE A 38 -17.13 23.19 36.21
N SER A 39 -15.87 23.64 36.09
CA SER A 39 -14.69 22.78 36.30
C SER A 39 -13.57 23.55 37.02
N PRO A 40 -13.64 23.69 38.36
CA PRO A 40 -12.64 24.42 39.14
C PRO A 40 -11.30 23.67 39.26
N ASP A 41 -11.30 22.34 39.07
CA ASP A 41 -10.15 21.46 39.36
C ASP A 41 -9.53 20.80 38.13
N GLY A 42 -9.85 21.26 36.91
CA GLY A 42 -9.12 20.87 35.69
C GLY A 42 -9.32 19.44 35.20
N ASP A 43 -10.21 18.67 35.80
CA ASP A 43 -10.59 17.33 35.36
C ASP A 43 -12.08 17.29 35.03
N SER A 44 -12.43 17.36 33.74
CA SER A 44 -13.77 16.97 33.29
C SER A 44 -13.82 16.70 31.79
N ASN A 45 -14.06 15.44 31.45
CA ASN A 45 -14.77 15.01 30.25
C ASN A 45 -16.06 15.84 30.09
N LEU A 46 -16.04 16.86 29.24
CA LEU A 46 -17.25 17.44 28.69
C LEU A 46 -17.76 16.50 27.57
N PRO A 47 -19.07 16.20 27.51
CA PRO A 47 -19.59 15.31 26.49
C PRO A 47 -19.46 16.01 25.12
N LEU A 48 -18.80 15.32 24.18
CA LEU A 48 -18.70 15.58 22.74
C LEU A 48 -19.85 16.41 22.13
N PRO A 49 -21.15 16.21 22.48
CA PRO A 49 -22.24 17.06 22.02
C PRO A 49 -22.12 18.57 22.28
N ILE A 50 -21.47 19.04 23.34
CA ILE A 50 -21.38 20.50 23.62
C ILE A 50 -20.31 21.16 22.75
N PHE A 51 -19.18 20.50 22.53
CA PHE A 51 -18.14 20.98 21.63
C PHE A 51 -18.62 20.93 20.16
N VAL A 52 -19.31 19.86 19.77
CA VAL A 52 -19.98 19.75 18.47
C VAL A 52 -21.07 20.82 18.33
N ALA A 53 -21.84 21.11 19.38
CA ALA A 53 -22.81 22.19 19.37
C ALA A 53 -22.15 23.57 19.24
N CYS A 54 -21.00 23.83 19.87
CA CYS A 54 -20.27 25.10 19.76
C CYS A 54 -19.60 25.28 18.39
N VAL A 55 -19.07 24.22 17.78
CA VAL A 55 -18.52 24.24 16.40
C VAL A 55 -19.64 24.39 15.37
N LEU A 56 -20.76 23.67 15.54
CA LEU A 56 -21.95 23.86 14.71
C LEU A 56 -22.56 25.26 14.90
N LEU A 57 -22.59 25.82 16.12
CA LEU A 57 -23.01 27.21 16.34
C LEU A 57 -22.04 28.21 15.71
N GLY A 58 -20.74 27.94 15.70
CA GLY A 58 -19.74 28.79 15.05
C GLY A 58 -19.91 28.81 13.52
N VAL A 59 -20.19 27.65 12.92
CA VAL A 59 -20.52 27.50 11.49
C VAL A 59 -21.85 28.17 11.17
N VAL A 60 -22.87 27.98 12.01
CA VAL A 60 -24.16 28.66 11.90
C VAL A 60 -24.00 30.16 12.09
N CYS A 61 -23.14 30.65 12.99
CA CYS A 61 -22.89 32.08 13.18
C CYS A 61 -22.12 32.71 12.02
N ALA A 62 -21.12 32.05 11.45
CA ALA A 62 -20.39 32.53 10.28
C ALA A 62 -21.30 32.58 9.03
N ALA A 63 -22.07 31.51 8.81
CA ALA A 63 -23.12 31.47 7.78
C ALA A 63 -24.19 32.53 8.05
N CYS A 64 -24.66 32.69 9.29
CA CYS A 64 -25.63 33.71 9.68
C CYS A 64 -25.09 35.14 9.57
N THR A 65 -23.80 35.41 9.72
CA THR A 65 -23.23 36.75 9.51
C THR A 65 -23.15 37.12 8.03
N GLY A 66 -22.75 36.19 7.15
CA GLY A 66 -22.84 36.37 5.70
C GLY A 66 -24.30 36.48 5.23
N TRP A 67 -25.20 35.72 5.85
CA TRP A 67 -26.63 35.70 5.55
C TRP A 67 -27.39 36.92 6.10
N GLN A 68 -27.00 37.46 7.25
CA GLN A 68 -27.48 38.75 7.76
C GLN A 68 -27.04 39.89 6.84
N GLY A 69 -25.85 39.82 6.25
CA GLY A 69 -25.43 40.74 5.18
C GLY A 69 -26.31 40.64 3.93
N LEU A 70 -26.62 39.43 3.46
CA LEU A 70 -27.52 39.17 2.33
C LEU A 70 -28.96 39.64 2.56
N ARG A 71 -29.53 39.40 3.75
CA ARG A 71 -30.87 39.90 4.12
C ARG A 71 -30.91 41.41 4.35
N LEU A 72 -29.82 42.01 4.85
CA LEU A 72 -29.74 43.48 4.97
C LEU A 72 -29.68 44.15 3.58
N ALA A 73 -28.98 43.55 2.62
CA ALA A 73 -28.97 44.01 1.23
C ALA A 73 -30.35 43.87 0.56
N GLU A 74 -31.08 42.78 0.82
CA GLU A 74 -32.48 42.61 0.39
C GLU A 74 -33.42 43.65 1.01
N SER A 75 -33.22 44.01 2.29
CA SER A 75 -34.05 45.00 2.98
C SER A 75 -33.80 46.45 2.56
N LYS A 76 -32.69 46.73 1.87
CA LYS A 76 -32.25 48.09 1.52
C LYS A 76 -32.30 48.43 0.03
N GLY A 77 -32.64 47.48 -0.83
CA GLY A 77 -32.57 47.69 -2.28
C GLY A 77 -31.15 48.01 -2.75
N GLU A 78 -30.13 47.49 -2.07
CA GLU A 78 -28.73 47.57 -2.49
C GLU A 78 -28.55 46.64 -3.71
N GLY A 79 -27.98 47.17 -4.80
CA GLY A 79 -28.11 46.61 -6.15
C GLY A 79 -27.55 45.18 -6.30
N LEU A 80 -28.09 44.46 -7.29
CA LEU A 80 -27.64 43.13 -7.79
C LEU A 80 -26.11 42.96 -7.82
N THR A 81 -25.36 44.04 -8.02
CA THR A 81 -23.90 44.08 -8.09
C THR A 81 -23.20 43.76 -6.77
N GLU A 82 -23.68 44.25 -5.62
CA GLU A 82 -23.04 43.96 -4.31
C GLU A 82 -23.32 42.52 -3.87
N ARG A 83 -24.53 42.00 -4.15
CA ARG A 83 -24.88 40.60 -3.91
C ARG A 83 -23.99 39.65 -4.70
N ARG A 84 -23.77 39.93 -5.99
CA ARG A 84 -22.88 39.14 -6.85
C ARG A 84 -21.42 39.21 -6.42
N LEU A 85 -20.96 40.35 -5.92
CA LEU A 85 -19.60 40.49 -5.40
C LEU A 85 -19.38 39.59 -4.17
N MET A 86 -20.33 39.58 -3.23
CA MET A 86 -20.22 38.74 -2.03
C MET A 86 -20.34 37.24 -2.38
N GLN A 87 -21.20 36.87 -3.33
CA GLN A 87 -21.28 35.49 -3.82
C GLN A 87 -19.98 35.02 -4.50
N ARG A 88 -19.30 35.90 -5.25
CA ARG A 88 -17.96 35.60 -5.82
C ARG A 88 -16.93 35.33 -4.73
N GLN A 89 -16.88 36.17 -3.71
CA GLN A 89 -15.96 35.98 -2.58
C GLN A 89 -16.20 34.65 -1.85
N LEU A 90 -17.45 34.21 -1.74
CA LEU A 90 -17.76 32.90 -1.15
C LEU A 90 -17.29 31.73 -2.01
N VAL A 91 -17.39 31.83 -3.34
CA VAL A 91 -16.85 30.82 -4.27
C VAL A 91 -15.32 30.80 -4.19
N GLU A 92 -14.68 31.96 -4.18
CA GLU A 92 -13.21 32.07 -4.03
C GLU A 92 -12.71 31.50 -2.70
N ALA A 93 -13.49 31.65 -1.62
CA ALA A 93 -13.14 31.14 -0.30
C ALA A 93 -13.14 29.60 -0.21
N LEU A 94 -13.74 28.88 -1.17
CA LEU A 94 -13.72 27.41 -1.19
C LEU A 94 -12.31 26.85 -1.26
N HIS A 95 -11.42 27.49 -2.03
CA HIS A 95 -10.02 27.08 -2.15
C HIS A 95 -9.17 27.45 -0.92
N ALA A 96 -9.65 28.35 -0.06
CA ALA A 96 -9.00 28.71 1.19
C ALA A 96 -9.47 27.85 2.38
N ALA A 97 -10.32 26.85 2.14
CA ALA A 97 -10.82 25.98 3.19
C ALA A 97 -9.68 25.10 3.76
N PRO A 98 -9.68 24.80 5.07
CA PRO A 98 -8.59 24.08 5.73
C PRO A 98 -8.55 22.58 5.42
N SER A 99 -9.55 22.04 4.70
CA SER A 99 -9.51 20.67 4.18
C SER A 99 -10.38 20.52 2.92
N PRO A 100 -10.06 19.57 2.02
CA PRO A 100 -10.88 19.28 0.84
C PRO A 100 -12.33 18.89 1.17
N GLU A 101 -12.54 18.15 2.27
CA GLU A 101 -13.87 17.80 2.77
C GLU A 101 -14.70 19.05 3.10
N ARG A 102 -14.11 20.01 3.82
CA ARG A 102 -14.79 21.27 4.18
C ARG A 102 -15.05 22.13 2.96
N ALA A 103 -14.11 22.18 2.02
CA ALA A 103 -14.28 22.86 0.74
C ALA A 103 -15.48 22.26 -0.03
N TYR A 104 -15.56 20.94 -0.13
CA TYR A 104 -16.66 20.24 -0.78
C TYR A 104 -18.01 20.47 -0.10
N HIS A 105 -18.06 20.44 1.24
CA HIS A 105 -19.30 20.76 1.95
C HIS A 105 -19.75 22.22 1.74
N GLY A 106 -18.80 23.16 1.72
CA GLY A 106 -19.06 24.55 1.35
C GLY A 106 -19.57 24.67 -0.09
N TYR A 107 -18.99 23.91 -1.02
CA TYR A 107 -19.43 23.83 -2.41
C TYR A 107 -20.88 23.34 -2.51
N LEU A 108 -21.24 22.23 -1.84
CA LEU A 108 -22.61 21.70 -1.85
C LEU A 108 -23.62 22.70 -1.29
N PHE A 109 -23.24 23.40 -0.21
CA PHE A 109 -24.09 24.45 0.37
C PHE A 109 -24.33 25.58 -0.65
N LEU A 110 -23.27 26.06 -1.30
CA LEU A 110 -23.38 27.09 -2.33
C LEU A 110 -24.14 26.60 -3.57
N HIS A 111 -24.02 25.31 -3.92
CA HIS A 111 -24.75 24.73 -5.04
C HIS A 111 -26.26 24.80 -4.82
N ALA A 112 -26.72 24.41 -3.63
CA ALA A 112 -28.13 24.46 -3.24
C ALA A 112 -28.67 25.91 -3.20
N GLU A 113 -27.89 26.85 -2.65
CA GLU A 113 -28.31 28.24 -2.49
C GLU A 113 -28.27 29.04 -3.81
N LEU A 114 -27.28 28.79 -4.66
CA LEU A 114 -27.02 29.55 -5.89
C LEU A 114 -27.61 28.89 -7.14
N GLY A 115 -28.31 27.76 -7.00
CA GLY A 115 -28.83 26.97 -8.11
C GLY A 115 -29.78 27.70 -9.08
N HIS A 116 -30.25 28.89 -8.69
CA HIS A 116 -31.19 29.70 -9.46
C HIS A 116 -30.52 30.83 -10.27
N ASP A 117 -29.21 31.10 -10.09
CA ASP A 117 -28.45 32.10 -10.88
C ASP A 117 -27.45 31.39 -11.82
N PRO A 118 -27.71 31.35 -13.15
CA PRO A 118 -26.85 30.67 -14.12
C PRO A 118 -25.41 31.18 -14.18
N ALA A 119 -25.19 32.47 -13.91
CA ALA A 119 -23.85 33.05 -13.95
C ALA A 119 -23.03 32.62 -12.72
N MET A 120 -23.68 32.53 -11.56
CA MET A 120 -23.05 32.03 -10.34
C MET A 120 -22.83 30.52 -10.38
N GLN A 121 -23.76 29.75 -10.93
CA GLN A 121 -23.57 28.31 -11.15
C GLN A 121 -22.35 28.03 -12.04
N THR A 122 -22.16 28.80 -13.11
CA THR A 122 -20.99 28.65 -13.99
C THR A 122 -19.68 28.90 -13.22
N MET A 123 -19.62 29.96 -12.40
CA MET A 123 -18.42 30.21 -11.59
C MET A 123 -18.21 29.15 -10.51
N LEU A 124 -19.27 28.69 -9.86
CA LEU A 124 -19.19 27.63 -8.86
C LEU A 124 -18.65 26.33 -9.49
N ARG A 125 -19.16 25.94 -10.65
CA ARG A 125 -18.64 24.82 -11.45
C ARG A 125 -17.16 24.95 -11.75
N LEU A 126 -16.70 26.12 -12.21
CA LEU A 126 -15.28 26.36 -12.46
C LEU A 126 -14.40 26.28 -11.20
N ALA A 127 -14.97 26.45 -10.00
CA ALA A 127 -14.26 26.26 -8.73
C ALA A 127 -14.23 24.80 -8.26
N PHE A 128 -14.95 23.88 -8.93
CA PHE A 128 -14.93 22.47 -8.59
C PHE A 128 -13.52 21.88 -8.77
N SER A 129 -12.99 21.28 -7.71
CA SER A 129 -11.72 20.56 -7.74
C SER A 129 -11.94 19.06 -7.92
N ARG A 130 -11.10 18.41 -8.74
CA ARG A 130 -11.10 16.94 -8.89
C ARG A 130 -10.83 16.21 -7.58
N GLU A 131 -10.12 16.84 -6.65
CA GLU A 131 -9.87 16.32 -5.30
C GLU A 131 -11.17 16.11 -4.50
N TRP A 132 -12.28 16.71 -4.93
CA TRP A 132 -13.56 16.58 -4.25
C TRP A 132 -14.38 15.36 -4.71
N MET A 133 -13.92 14.66 -5.75
CA MET A 133 -14.59 13.47 -6.29
C MET A 133 -14.84 12.34 -5.27
N PRO A 134 -13.90 11.98 -4.37
CA PRO A 134 -14.16 10.98 -3.35
C PRO A 134 -15.36 11.34 -2.48
N TYR A 135 -15.51 12.61 -2.07
CA TYR A 135 -16.64 13.05 -1.25
C TYR A 135 -17.96 13.02 -2.03
N LEU A 136 -17.95 13.38 -3.32
CA LEU A 136 -19.10 13.23 -4.21
C LEU A 136 -19.57 11.77 -4.30
N ARG A 137 -18.64 10.83 -4.44
CA ARG A 137 -18.91 9.38 -4.43
C ARG A 137 -19.40 8.90 -3.07
N GLN A 138 -18.83 9.37 -1.97
CA GLN A 138 -19.28 9.05 -0.61
C GLN A 138 -20.73 9.50 -0.37
N GLN A 139 -21.12 10.67 -0.87
CA GLN A 139 -22.50 11.15 -0.79
C GLN A 139 -23.46 10.24 -1.55
N LEU A 140 -23.13 9.90 -2.81
CA LEU A 140 -23.91 8.93 -3.59
C LEU A 140 -24.02 7.58 -2.84
N ALA A 141 -22.90 7.04 -2.37
CA ALA A 141 -22.86 5.79 -1.63
C ALA A 141 -23.69 5.83 -0.33
N ARG A 142 -23.75 6.97 0.36
CA ARG A 142 -24.61 7.17 1.53
C ARG A 142 -26.09 7.07 1.15
N ILE A 143 -26.51 7.75 0.09
CA ILE A 143 -27.88 7.69 -0.44
C ILE A 143 -28.24 6.26 -0.88
N LEU A 144 -27.33 5.57 -1.57
CA LEU A 144 -27.53 4.19 -2.02
C LEU A 144 -27.63 3.20 -0.85
N ARG A 145 -26.81 3.36 0.20
CA ARG A 145 -26.89 2.53 1.43
C ARG A 145 -28.22 2.70 2.15
N ALA A 146 -28.80 3.89 2.12
CA ALA A 146 -30.13 4.16 2.66
C ALA A 146 -31.27 3.60 1.79
N GLY A 147 -30.98 3.03 0.61
CA GLY A 147 -31.99 2.52 -0.32
C GLY A 147 -32.79 3.61 -1.04
N GLN A 148 -32.32 4.86 -1.00
CA GLN A 148 -33.02 6.02 -1.56
C GLN A 148 -32.68 6.21 -3.05
N TYR A 149 -33.06 5.25 -3.90
CA TYR A 149 -32.61 5.23 -5.30
C TYR A 149 -33.15 6.40 -6.16
N VAL A 150 -34.34 6.91 -5.86
CA VAL A 150 -34.90 8.09 -6.56
C VAL A 150 -34.08 9.33 -6.25
N GLU A 151 -33.70 9.51 -4.98
CA GLU A 151 -32.82 10.59 -4.54
C GLU A 151 -31.43 10.46 -5.14
N ALA A 152 -30.90 9.24 -5.26
CA ALA A 152 -29.63 8.98 -5.92
C ALA A 152 -29.65 9.38 -7.41
N MET A 153 -30.74 9.08 -8.14
CA MET A 153 -30.89 9.55 -9.52
C MET A 153 -30.99 11.07 -9.61
N ALA A 154 -31.77 11.71 -8.73
CA ALA A 154 -31.87 13.17 -8.68
C ALA A 154 -30.52 13.83 -8.38
N PHE A 155 -29.74 13.28 -7.45
CA PHE A 155 -28.39 13.73 -7.13
C PHE A 155 -27.43 13.62 -8.33
N LEU A 156 -27.51 12.53 -9.10
CA LEU A 156 -26.73 12.36 -10.33
C LEU A 156 -27.13 13.32 -11.45
N ASP A 157 -28.40 13.73 -11.51
CA ASP A 157 -28.89 14.74 -12.45
C ASP A 157 -28.46 16.15 -12.04
N GLU A 158 -28.55 16.46 -10.74
CA GLU A 158 -28.12 17.74 -10.17
C GLU A 158 -26.63 17.97 -10.35
N MET A 159 -25.81 16.96 -10.06
CA MET A 159 -24.34 17.03 -10.08
C MET A 159 -23.73 16.54 -11.41
N ALA A 160 -24.50 16.54 -12.50
CA ALA A 160 -24.10 15.90 -13.76
C ALA A 160 -22.79 16.47 -14.35
N TRP A 161 -22.56 17.78 -14.20
CA TRP A 161 -21.37 18.45 -14.73
C TRP A 161 -20.12 18.04 -13.95
N GLU A 162 -20.22 17.99 -12.62
CA GLU A 162 -19.14 17.66 -11.70
C GLU A 162 -18.68 16.20 -11.92
N TRP A 163 -19.63 15.29 -12.15
CA TRP A 163 -19.32 13.90 -12.54
C TRP A 163 -18.60 13.83 -13.90
N GLN A 164 -19.01 14.66 -14.87
CA GLN A 164 -18.39 14.69 -16.20
C GLN A 164 -16.97 15.27 -16.17
N GLU A 165 -16.75 16.34 -15.43
CA GLU A 165 -15.44 16.99 -15.31
C GLU A 165 -14.47 16.24 -14.41
N GLY A 166 -14.99 15.64 -13.34
CA GLY A 166 -14.20 14.93 -12.34
C GLY A 166 -13.85 13.50 -12.72
N ALA A 167 -14.73 12.80 -13.44
CA ALA A 167 -14.51 11.39 -13.82
C ALA A 167 -14.51 11.15 -15.34
N GLY A 168 -15.09 12.04 -16.14
CA GLY A 168 -15.18 11.91 -17.60
C GLY A 168 -16.59 11.58 -18.10
N PRO A 169 -16.85 11.77 -19.42
CA PRO A 169 -18.19 11.72 -19.99
C PRO A 169 -18.83 10.32 -19.99
N SER A 170 -18.03 9.25 -19.94
CA SER A 170 -18.51 7.86 -19.95
C SER A 170 -18.97 7.36 -18.57
N PHE A 171 -18.65 8.06 -17.49
CA PHE A 171 -18.86 7.57 -16.12
C PHE A 171 -20.31 7.76 -15.67
N LEU A 172 -20.90 8.94 -15.90
CA LEU A 172 -22.25 9.25 -15.45
C LEU A 172 -23.31 8.26 -15.99
N PRO A 173 -23.30 7.86 -17.29
CA PRO A 173 -24.21 6.82 -17.79
C PRO A 173 -24.05 5.47 -17.08
N ALA A 174 -22.81 5.05 -16.78
CA ALA A 174 -22.53 3.79 -16.09
C ALA A 174 -23.03 3.82 -14.64
N VAL A 175 -22.82 4.93 -13.93
CA VAL A 175 -23.33 5.11 -12.56
C VAL A 175 -24.86 5.11 -12.53
N ARG A 176 -25.53 5.79 -13.48
CA ARG A 176 -27.01 5.75 -13.60
C ARG A 176 -27.52 4.34 -13.84
N THR A 177 -26.83 3.57 -14.69
CA THR A 177 -27.15 2.17 -14.96
C THR A 177 -27.00 1.31 -13.70
N LEU A 178 -25.97 1.55 -12.88
CA LEU A 178 -25.82 0.91 -11.57
C LEU A 178 -27.02 1.23 -10.67
N VAL A 179 -27.36 2.51 -10.48
CA VAL A 179 -28.49 2.91 -9.61
C VAL A 179 -29.80 2.26 -10.08
N HIS A 180 -30.02 2.17 -11.40
CA HIS A 180 -31.18 1.50 -11.97
C HIS A 180 -31.27 0.02 -11.55
N HIS A 181 -30.18 -0.74 -11.69
CA HIS A 181 -30.14 -2.16 -11.32
C HIS A 181 -30.22 -2.38 -9.81
N LEU A 182 -29.63 -1.49 -9.02
CA LEU A 182 -29.75 -1.53 -7.56
C LEU A 182 -31.19 -1.33 -7.10
N ALA A 183 -31.92 -0.42 -7.74
CA ALA A 183 -33.32 -0.11 -7.46
C ALA A 183 -34.28 -1.25 -7.86
N ARG A 184 -33.93 -2.01 -8.89
CA ARG A 184 -34.77 -3.07 -9.48
C ARG A 184 -34.03 -4.41 -9.47
N PRO A 185 -33.88 -5.05 -8.31
CA PRO A 185 -33.25 -6.36 -8.23
C PRO A 185 -34.01 -7.39 -9.07
N VAL A 186 -33.30 -8.03 -9.98
CA VAL A 186 -33.80 -9.20 -10.71
C VAL A 186 -33.11 -10.42 -10.10
N HIS A 187 -33.88 -11.38 -9.61
CA HIS A 187 -33.31 -12.64 -9.12
C HIS A 187 -32.59 -13.36 -10.27
N GLN A 188 -31.38 -13.87 -10.03
CA GLN A 188 -30.51 -14.45 -11.06
C GLN A 188 -30.31 -13.52 -12.29
N PRO A 189 -29.64 -12.38 -12.12
CA PRO A 189 -29.40 -11.45 -13.21
C PRO A 189 -28.58 -12.10 -14.32
N SER A 190 -28.83 -11.66 -15.57
CA SER A 190 -28.05 -12.11 -16.71
C SER A 190 -26.58 -11.64 -16.59
N PRO A 191 -25.64 -12.30 -17.29
CA PRO A 191 -24.25 -11.85 -17.35
C PRO A 191 -24.10 -10.38 -17.77
N GLU A 192 -24.98 -9.90 -18.65
CA GLU A 192 -24.96 -8.51 -19.10
C GLU A 192 -25.31 -7.51 -17.99
N VAL A 193 -26.29 -7.84 -17.15
CA VAL A 193 -26.63 -7.01 -15.98
C VAL A 193 -25.45 -6.98 -15.00
N LEU A 194 -24.76 -8.11 -14.79
CA LEU A 194 -23.56 -8.14 -13.96
C LEU A 194 -22.43 -7.26 -14.50
N ARG A 195 -22.20 -7.24 -15.82
CA ARG A 195 -21.21 -6.35 -16.45
C ARG A 195 -21.56 -4.88 -16.23
N GLN A 196 -22.82 -4.51 -16.44
CA GLN A 196 -23.29 -3.14 -16.25
C GLN A 196 -23.18 -2.68 -14.79
N VAL A 197 -23.48 -3.55 -13.83
CA VAL A 197 -23.27 -3.28 -12.40
C VAL A 197 -21.77 -3.12 -12.10
N LEU A 198 -20.92 -3.96 -12.68
CA LEU A 198 -19.47 -3.87 -12.49
C LEU A 198 -18.88 -2.58 -13.08
N ASP A 199 -19.30 -2.18 -14.28
CA ASP A 199 -18.85 -0.93 -14.92
C ASP A 199 -19.34 0.30 -14.17
N GLY A 200 -20.57 0.25 -13.67
CA GLY A 200 -21.09 1.30 -12.80
C GLY A 200 -20.38 1.34 -11.45
N PHE A 201 -19.96 0.21 -10.88
CA PHE A 201 -19.12 0.16 -9.68
C PHE A 201 -17.76 0.81 -9.91
N ARG A 202 -17.06 0.46 -11.01
CA ARG A 202 -15.79 1.10 -11.42
C ARG A 202 -15.94 2.62 -11.51
N SER A 203 -17.08 3.07 -12.02
CA SER A 203 -17.35 4.50 -12.21
C SER A 203 -17.73 5.23 -10.92
N ALA A 204 -18.52 4.56 -10.07
CA ALA A 204 -19.00 5.08 -8.79
C ALA A 204 -17.92 5.03 -7.69
N GLY A 205 -16.89 4.21 -7.85
CA GLY A 205 -15.78 4.06 -6.91
C GLY A 205 -16.05 3.07 -5.78
N ILE A 206 -15.03 2.85 -4.96
CA ILE A 206 -15.03 1.90 -3.83
C ILE A 206 -16.12 2.17 -2.81
N GLU A 207 -16.54 3.42 -2.69
CA GLU A 207 -17.58 3.87 -1.79
C GLU A 207 -18.91 3.14 -2.07
N SER A 208 -19.13 2.74 -3.32
CA SER A 208 -20.32 2.00 -3.75
C SER A 208 -20.25 0.48 -3.54
N ALA A 209 -19.15 -0.05 -3.00
CA ALA A 209 -18.96 -1.48 -2.77
C ALA A 209 -20.09 -2.06 -1.88
N GLU A 210 -20.43 -1.37 -0.80
CA GLU A 210 -21.43 -1.86 0.16
C GLU A 210 -22.83 -2.03 -0.47
N PRO A 211 -23.40 -1.02 -1.17
CA PRO A 211 -24.62 -1.20 -1.96
C PRO A 211 -24.57 -2.35 -2.97
N VAL A 212 -23.44 -2.51 -3.68
CA VAL A 212 -23.27 -3.58 -4.69
C VAL A 212 -23.25 -4.95 -4.03
N LEU A 213 -22.55 -5.12 -2.90
CA LEU A 213 -22.50 -6.38 -2.15
C LEU A 213 -23.87 -6.75 -1.57
N ALA A 214 -24.62 -5.76 -1.04
CA ALA A 214 -25.99 -5.96 -0.59
C ALA A 214 -26.91 -6.41 -1.75
N TRP A 215 -26.72 -5.84 -2.94
CA TRP A 215 -27.43 -6.25 -4.14
C TRP A 215 -27.07 -7.68 -4.57
N LEU A 216 -25.78 -8.03 -4.64
CA LEU A 216 -25.30 -9.38 -4.99
C LEU A 216 -25.88 -10.43 -4.04
N ALA A 217 -25.88 -10.16 -2.73
CA ALA A 217 -26.45 -11.04 -1.72
C ALA A 217 -27.96 -11.25 -1.89
N ARG A 218 -28.69 -10.22 -2.35
CA ARG A 218 -30.14 -10.27 -2.59
C ARG A 218 -30.50 -10.99 -3.89
N VAL A 219 -29.78 -10.72 -4.98
CA VAL A 219 -30.13 -11.24 -6.31
C VAL A 219 -29.60 -12.65 -6.57
N GLN A 220 -28.55 -13.06 -5.85
CA GLN A 220 -27.90 -14.38 -5.93
C GLN A 220 -27.67 -14.84 -7.37
N PRO A 221 -26.75 -14.20 -8.10
CA PRO A 221 -26.46 -14.56 -9.49
C PRO A 221 -25.98 -16.00 -9.64
N ASP A 222 -26.21 -16.57 -10.82
CA ASP A 222 -25.73 -17.92 -11.16
C ASP A 222 -24.21 -18.01 -11.01
N PRO A 223 -23.66 -19.08 -10.39
CA PRO A 223 -22.22 -19.22 -10.18
C PRO A 223 -21.38 -19.16 -11.47
N SER A 224 -21.91 -19.63 -12.60
CA SER A 224 -21.21 -19.59 -13.88
C SER A 224 -21.13 -18.16 -14.43
N ALA A 225 -22.18 -17.36 -14.20
CA ALA A 225 -22.19 -15.94 -14.55
C ALA A 225 -21.23 -15.14 -13.66
N VAL A 226 -21.17 -15.47 -12.36
CA VAL A 226 -20.20 -14.90 -11.41
C VAL A 226 -18.77 -15.20 -11.83
N GLU A 227 -18.48 -16.47 -12.16
CA GLU A 227 -17.15 -16.87 -12.62
C GLU A 227 -16.77 -16.18 -13.94
N GLY A 228 -17.67 -16.17 -14.91
CA GLY A 228 -17.43 -15.54 -16.21
C GLY A 228 -17.21 -14.03 -16.10
N VAL A 229 -18.13 -13.32 -15.44
CA VAL A 229 -18.16 -11.86 -15.44
C VAL A 229 -17.29 -11.26 -14.35
N LEU A 230 -17.44 -11.67 -13.09
CA LEU A 230 -16.71 -11.04 -11.98
C LEU A 230 -15.28 -11.57 -11.85
N PHE A 231 -15.08 -12.89 -12.04
CA PHE A 231 -13.76 -13.49 -11.83
C PHE A 231 -12.86 -13.42 -13.09
N ARG A 232 -13.38 -13.83 -14.26
CA ARG A 232 -12.58 -13.92 -15.50
C ARG A 232 -12.50 -12.62 -16.29
N GLU A 233 -13.63 -11.94 -16.49
CA GLU A 233 -13.73 -10.68 -17.26
C GLU A 233 -13.59 -9.44 -16.35
N GLY A 234 -13.86 -9.59 -15.06
CA GLY A 234 -14.15 -8.46 -14.17
C GLY A 234 -12.93 -7.67 -13.70
N GLY A 235 -11.73 -8.08 -14.11
CA GLY A 235 -10.51 -7.40 -13.74
C GLY A 235 -10.35 -7.31 -12.23
N ALA A 236 -9.98 -6.12 -11.74
CA ALA A 236 -9.61 -5.92 -10.34
C ALA A 236 -10.85 -5.61 -9.53
N ALA A 237 -11.74 -4.80 -10.10
CA ALA A 237 -13.03 -4.49 -9.53
C ALA A 237 -13.86 -5.76 -9.24
N GLY A 238 -13.92 -6.68 -10.21
CA GLY A 238 -14.67 -7.92 -10.06
C GLY A 238 -14.07 -8.82 -8.97
N ARG A 239 -12.75 -8.94 -8.93
CA ARG A 239 -12.05 -9.67 -7.86
C ARG A 239 -12.25 -9.03 -6.50
N TYR A 240 -12.06 -7.71 -6.38
CA TYR A 240 -12.30 -6.95 -5.15
C TYR A 240 -13.69 -7.22 -4.58
N LEU A 241 -14.74 -7.10 -5.42
CA LEU A 241 -16.11 -7.42 -5.02
C LEU A 241 -16.28 -8.90 -4.62
N LEU A 242 -15.68 -9.83 -5.37
CA LEU A 242 -15.71 -11.26 -5.02
C LEU A 242 -15.04 -11.57 -3.69
N HIS A 243 -13.89 -10.97 -3.40
CA HIS A 243 -13.18 -11.13 -2.12
C HIS A 243 -14.03 -10.62 -0.96
N LEU A 244 -14.60 -9.41 -1.08
CA LEU A 244 -15.48 -8.85 -0.06
C LEU A 244 -16.76 -9.68 0.12
N TRP A 245 -17.33 -10.15 -0.98
CA TRP A 245 -18.55 -10.95 -0.94
C TRP A 245 -18.30 -12.32 -0.33
N ALA A 246 -17.20 -12.99 -0.69
CA ALA A 246 -16.78 -14.26 -0.12
C ALA A 246 -16.45 -14.14 1.39
N GLY A 247 -15.97 -12.98 1.84
CA GLY A 247 -15.82 -12.68 3.26
C GLY A 247 -17.14 -12.69 4.04
N ARG A 248 -18.27 -12.44 3.37
CA ARG A 248 -19.63 -12.37 3.96
C ARG A 248 -20.48 -13.61 3.68
N GLN A 249 -20.18 -14.36 2.64
CA GLN A 249 -20.87 -15.58 2.25
C GLN A 249 -19.92 -16.78 2.28
N PRO A 250 -19.98 -17.61 3.34
CA PRO A 250 -19.10 -18.76 3.51
C PRO A 250 -19.09 -19.72 2.31
N ASP A 251 -20.24 -19.92 1.65
CA ASP A 251 -20.39 -20.86 0.54
C ASP A 251 -19.66 -20.44 -0.75
N LEU A 252 -19.35 -19.14 -0.88
CA LEU A 252 -18.62 -18.62 -2.04
C LEU A 252 -17.11 -18.85 -1.92
N ARG A 253 -16.57 -18.94 -0.69
CA ARG A 253 -15.11 -19.11 -0.46
C ARG A 253 -14.55 -20.39 -1.08
N PRO A 254 -15.14 -21.59 -0.90
CA PRO A 254 -14.64 -22.80 -1.54
C PRO A 254 -14.67 -22.71 -3.08
N ARG A 255 -15.68 -22.04 -3.64
CA ARG A 255 -15.82 -21.88 -5.10
C ARG A 255 -14.78 -20.93 -5.67
N LEU A 256 -14.60 -19.77 -5.02
CA LEU A 256 -13.58 -18.80 -5.41
C LEU A 256 -12.18 -19.43 -5.33
N ARG A 257 -11.89 -20.17 -4.24
CA ARG A 257 -10.65 -20.93 -4.12
C ARG A 257 -10.48 -21.93 -5.25
N ALA A 258 -11.53 -22.68 -5.61
CA ALA A 258 -11.49 -23.64 -6.72
C ALA A 258 -11.28 -22.96 -8.08
N TRP A 259 -11.83 -21.77 -8.31
CA TRP A 259 -11.60 -20.99 -9.52
C TRP A 259 -10.17 -20.44 -9.61
N GLU A 260 -9.62 -20.02 -8.47
CA GLU A 260 -8.23 -19.54 -8.35
C GLU A 260 -7.20 -20.66 -8.46
N SER A 261 -7.51 -21.85 -7.93
CA SER A 261 -6.67 -23.04 -7.98
C SER A 261 -6.94 -23.97 -9.16
N GLY A 262 -7.96 -23.68 -9.97
CA GLY A 262 -8.34 -24.50 -11.12
C GLY A 262 -7.22 -24.54 -12.15
N PRO A 263 -7.16 -25.57 -13.02
CA PRO A 263 -6.16 -25.65 -14.07
C PRO A 263 -6.26 -24.39 -14.90
N SER A 264 -5.28 -23.51 -14.72
CA SER A 264 -5.14 -22.31 -15.51
C SER A 264 -5.10 -22.78 -16.97
N LEU A 265 -6.16 -22.51 -17.72
CA LEU A 265 -6.07 -22.51 -19.18
C LEU A 265 -4.77 -21.80 -19.54
N PRO A 266 -3.95 -22.38 -20.45
CA PRO A 266 -2.56 -22.02 -20.66
C PRO A 266 -2.46 -20.52 -20.60
N ALA A 267 -1.74 -20.04 -19.56
CA ALA A 267 -1.72 -18.66 -19.11
C ALA A 267 -1.92 -17.74 -20.31
N ARG A 268 -3.10 -17.10 -20.41
CA ARG A 268 -3.30 -16.06 -21.41
C ARG A 268 -2.05 -15.19 -21.36
N LYS A 269 -1.47 -14.85 -22.52
CA LYS A 269 -0.30 -13.94 -22.63
C LYS A 269 -0.47 -12.63 -21.83
N ASN A 270 -1.69 -12.33 -21.38
CA ASN A 270 -2.11 -11.15 -20.62
C ASN A 270 -2.68 -11.48 -19.22
N GLY A 271 -2.46 -12.67 -18.66
CA GLY A 271 -2.96 -13.01 -17.33
C GLY A 271 -2.25 -12.20 -16.25
N ARG A 272 -2.97 -11.60 -15.29
CA ARG A 272 -2.42 -10.78 -14.18
C ARG A 272 -1.44 -11.50 -13.26
N HIS A 273 -1.34 -12.82 -13.36
CA HIS A 273 -0.29 -13.59 -12.70
C HIS A 273 1.05 -13.49 -13.45
N ALA A 274 1.10 -13.16 -14.75
CA ALA A 274 2.34 -12.98 -15.53
C ALA A 274 3.31 -11.93 -14.95
N ALA A 275 2.86 -11.09 -14.03
CA ALA A 275 3.69 -10.14 -13.29
C ALA A 275 4.70 -10.78 -12.33
N LEU A 276 4.40 -11.98 -11.81
CA LEU A 276 5.28 -12.72 -10.91
C LEU A 276 6.10 -13.79 -11.64
N TRP A 277 5.73 -14.14 -12.88
CA TRP A 277 6.37 -15.19 -13.67
C TRP A 277 6.68 -14.70 -15.07
N PRO A 278 7.92 -14.78 -15.57
CA PRO A 278 8.30 -14.34 -16.91
C PRO A 278 7.36 -14.84 -18.02
N VAL A 279 7.10 -13.97 -18.99
CA VAL A 279 6.23 -14.21 -20.15
C VAL A 279 6.88 -15.16 -21.16
N GLU A 280 8.21 -15.16 -21.25
CA GLU A 280 8.95 -16.07 -22.12
C GLU A 280 9.17 -17.41 -21.42
N ARG A 281 8.29 -18.37 -21.72
CA ARG A 281 8.39 -19.77 -21.29
C ARG A 281 8.61 -20.62 -22.52
N GLY A 282 9.86 -20.73 -22.94
CA GLY A 282 10.26 -21.58 -24.05
C GLY A 282 11.04 -22.77 -23.55
N GLU A 283 10.44 -23.96 -23.60
CA GLU A 283 11.23 -25.19 -23.57
C GLU A 283 12.04 -25.29 -24.86
N SER A 284 13.28 -25.78 -24.78
CA SER A 284 14.06 -26.01 -26.00
C SER A 284 13.37 -27.04 -26.90
N LEU A 285 13.56 -26.93 -28.22
CA LEU A 285 12.97 -27.87 -29.19
C LEU A 285 13.34 -29.34 -28.87
N VAL A 286 14.53 -29.56 -28.32
CA VAL A 286 14.98 -30.89 -27.87
C VAL A 286 14.15 -31.40 -26.70
N MET A 287 13.82 -30.53 -25.72
CA MET A 287 12.95 -30.90 -24.60
C MET A 287 11.55 -31.25 -25.09
N GLN A 288 10.96 -30.43 -25.96
CA GLN A 288 9.63 -30.66 -26.54
C GLN A 288 9.55 -32.02 -27.24
N ARG A 289 10.53 -32.35 -28.09
CA ARG A 289 10.61 -33.67 -28.75
C ARG A 289 10.72 -34.83 -27.76
N GLY A 290 11.44 -34.65 -26.66
CA GLY A 290 11.57 -35.65 -25.61
C GLY A 290 10.25 -35.90 -24.88
N VAL A 291 9.56 -34.82 -24.52
CA VAL A 291 8.23 -34.83 -23.89
C VAL A 291 7.20 -35.52 -24.78
N GLU A 292 7.14 -35.16 -26.07
CA GLU A 292 6.23 -35.76 -27.05
C GLU A 292 6.44 -37.27 -27.19
N ARG A 293 7.68 -37.73 -27.22
CA ARG A 293 8.01 -39.16 -27.33
C ARG A 293 7.60 -39.98 -26.11
N LEU A 294 7.58 -39.35 -24.95
CA LEU A 294 7.11 -39.97 -23.71
C LEU A 294 5.58 -39.95 -23.60
N GLY A 295 4.88 -39.39 -24.60
CA GLY A 295 3.42 -39.25 -24.58
C GLY A 295 2.93 -38.27 -23.52
N LEU A 296 3.79 -37.34 -23.09
CA LEU A 296 3.47 -36.35 -22.07
C LEU A 296 3.04 -35.04 -22.72
N ASN A 297 2.21 -34.27 -22.01
CA ASN A 297 1.72 -32.98 -22.49
C ASN A 297 2.72 -31.84 -22.26
N ILE A 298 3.64 -32.01 -21.31
CA ILE A 298 4.56 -30.99 -20.78
C ILE A 298 5.78 -31.68 -20.17
N ASN A 299 6.87 -30.93 -19.95
CA ASN A 299 7.99 -31.44 -19.17
C ASN A 299 7.59 -31.69 -17.70
N PRO A 300 7.58 -32.96 -17.22
CA PRO A 300 7.19 -33.27 -15.85
C PRO A 300 8.20 -32.75 -14.83
N PHE A 301 9.47 -32.58 -15.18
CA PHE A 301 10.50 -32.15 -14.23
C PHE A 301 10.52 -30.64 -14.03
N GLY A 302 9.95 -29.87 -14.97
CA GLY A 302 9.97 -28.41 -14.94
C GLY A 302 11.35 -27.80 -15.27
N PRO A 303 11.42 -26.46 -15.32
CA PRO A 303 12.66 -25.73 -15.55
C PRO A 303 13.56 -25.70 -14.32
N GLU A 304 14.86 -25.43 -14.52
CA GLU A 304 15.82 -25.30 -13.42
C GLU A 304 15.56 -24.06 -12.54
N LYS A 305 14.94 -23.03 -13.12
CA LYS A 305 14.54 -21.81 -12.42
C LYS A 305 13.08 -21.90 -11.99
N ALA A 306 12.83 -21.81 -10.69
CA ALA A 306 11.50 -21.94 -10.11
C ALA A 306 10.49 -20.93 -10.67
N GLU A 307 10.91 -19.69 -10.90
CA GLU A 307 10.08 -18.62 -11.47
C GLU A 307 9.59 -18.91 -12.89
N GLN A 308 10.20 -19.87 -13.59
CA GLN A 308 9.79 -20.28 -14.93
C GLN A 308 8.79 -21.43 -14.91
N ASP A 309 8.58 -22.08 -13.76
CA ASP A 309 7.77 -23.29 -13.66
C ASP A 309 6.27 -22.96 -13.62
N PRO A 310 5.49 -23.31 -14.66
CA PRO A 310 4.05 -23.07 -14.69
C PRO A 310 3.27 -23.83 -13.61
N PHE A 311 3.82 -24.93 -13.08
CA PHE A 311 3.19 -25.76 -12.06
C PHE A 311 3.71 -25.50 -10.66
N LEU A 312 4.56 -24.49 -10.48
CA LEU A 312 5.03 -24.12 -9.15
C LEU A 312 3.88 -23.94 -8.14
N PRO A 313 2.75 -23.27 -8.48
CA PRO A 313 1.55 -23.19 -7.63
C PRO A 313 0.98 -24.52 -7.12
N ASP A 314 1.04 -25.56 -7.95
CA ASP A 314 0.23 -26.76 -7.77
C ASP A 314 0.88 -27.79 -6.85
N LEU A 315 2.16 -27.62 -6.48
CA LEU A 315 2.98 -28.83 -6.39
C LEU A 315 4.20 -28.81 -5.48
N PHE A 316 4.95 -27.72 -5.45
CA PHE A 316 6.37 -27.94 -5.19
C PHE A 316 6.79 -27.81 -3.73
N TYR A 317 6.11 -27.03 -2.87
CA TYR A 317 6.51 -26.88 -1.46
C TYR A 317 5.44 -27.14 -0.42
N ARG A 318 4.15 -27.27 -0.76
CA ARG A 318 3.13 -27.65 0.22
C ARG A 318 3.39 -29.02 0.88
N LEU A 319 4.18 -29.86 0.21
CA LEU A 319 4.60 -31.18 0.70
C LEU A 319 5.85 -31.13 1.59
N SER A 320 6.54 -29.98 1.65
CA SER A 320 7.67 -29.80 2.54
C SER A 320 7.17 -29.71 3.99
N PRO A 321 7.77 -30.45 4.93
CA PRO A 321 7.45 -30.31 6.36
C PRO A 321 7.66 -28.89 6.89
N ALA A 322 8.53 -28.10 6.24
CA ALA A 322 8.80 -26.72 6.60
C ALA A 322 7.73 -25.72 6.11
N TRP A 323 6.77 -26.16 5.29
CA TRP A 323 5.78 -25.24 4.69
C TRP A 323 4.88 -24.60 5.74
N GLU A 324 4.37 -25.38 6.68
CA GLU A 324 3.49 -24.88 7.75
C GLU A 324 4.20 -23.81 8.59
N GLU A 325 5.47 -24.02 8.93
CA GLU A 325 6.28 -23.03 9.65
C GLU A 325 6.67 -21.82 8.79
N ALA A 326 6.92 -22.02 7.50
CA ALA A 326 7.20 -20.95 6.56
C ALA A 326 5.98 -20.01 6.43
N THR A 327 4.76 -20.55 6.42
CA THR A 327 3.52 -19.77 6.29
C THR A 327 2.92 -19.33 7.63
N ALA A 328 3.40 -19.85 8.76
CA ALA A 328 2.95 -19.45 10.09
C ALA A 328 3.12 -17.94 10.34
N ARG A 329 2.20 -17.33 11.10
CA ARG A 329 2.19 -15.89 11.42
C ARG A 329 3.18 -15.52 12.53
N GLN A 330 4.42 -15.93 12.36
CA GLN A 330 5.51 -15.67 13.29
C GLN A 330 6.83 -15.45 12.54
N PRO A 331 7.80 -14.72 13.13
CA PRO A 331 9.15 -14.64 12.59
C PRO A 331 9.77 -16.05 12.46
N ALA A 332 10.52 -16.31 11.41
CA ALA A 332 11.18 -17.62 11.22
C ALA A 332 12.53 -17.50 10.52
N VAL A 333 13.43 -18.43 10.84
CA VAL A 333 14.69 -18.65 10.12
C VAL A 333 14.59 -19.99 9.41
N LEU A 334 14.56 -19.95 8.09
CA LEU A 334 14.46 -21.09 7.19
C LEU A 334 15.86 -21.43 6.69
N VAL A 335 16.39 -22.55 7.17
CA VAL A 335 17.68 -23.09 6.71
C VAL A 335 17.42 -23.92 5.47
N VAL A 336 17.80 -23.37 4.30
CA VAL A 336 17.54 -23.96 2.99
C VAL A 336 18.87 -24.18 2.25
N PRO A 337 19.41 -25.41 2.29
CA PRO A 337 20.64 -25.72 1.57
C PRO A 337 20.52 -25.48 0.06
N PRO A 338 21.65 -25.27 -0.65
CA PRO A 338 21.64 -25.09 -2.10
C PRO A 338 20.86 -26.20 -2.82
N GLY A 339 19.95 -25.81 -3.70
CA GLY A 339 19.13 -26.75 -4.48
C GLY A 339 17.91 -27.34 -3.75
N CYS A 340 17.71 -27.05 -2.45
CA CYS A 340 16.51 -27.39 -1.67
C CYS A 340 15.34 -26.42 -1.89
N GLY A 341 15.36 -25.70 -3.03
CA GLY A 341 14.34 -24.82 -3.59
C GLY A 341 13.82 -23.66 -2.75
N ARG A 342 14.74 -22.97 -2.09
CA ARG A 342 14.56 -21.62 -1.52
C ARG A 342 13.74 -20.68 -2.42
N SER A 343 14.18 -20.46 -3.66
CA SER A 343 13.50 -19.56 -4.60
C SER A 343 12.06 -19.98 -4.86
N ALA A 344 11.82 -21.29 -4.97
CA ALA A 344 10.49 -21.82 -5.18
C ALA A 344 9.57 -21.63 -3.97
N MET A 345 10.07 -21.78 -2.72
CA MET A 345 9.30 -21.41 -1.52
C MET A 345 8.89 -19.94 -1.54
N ILE A 346 9.84 -19.04 -1.83
CA ILE A 346 9.59 -17.59 -1.89
C ILE A 346 8.48 -17.29 -2.91
N TRP A 347 8.60 -17.82 -4.13
CA TRP A 347 7.60 -17.60 -5.18
C TRP A 347 6.24 -18.23 -4.86
N MET A 348 6.21 -19.40 -4.22
CA MET A 348 4.96 -20.00 -3.76
C MET A 348 4.30 -19.17 -2.66
N MET A 349 5.05 -18.65 -1.70
CA MET A 349 4.49 -17.76 -0.67
C MET A 349 3.91 -16.49 -1.28
N ARG A 350 4.60 -15.89 -2.28
CA ARG A 350 4.07 -14.75 -3.04
C ARG A 350 2.81 -15.11 -3.85
N TYR A 351 2.70 -16.34 -4.34
CA TYR A 351 1.52 -16.82 -5.06
C TYR A 351 0.34 -17.03 -4.10
N GLU A 352 0.58 -17.74 -3.00
CA GLU A 352 -0.43 -18.13 -2.01
C GLU A 352 -1.04 -16.94 -1.29
N SER A 353 -0.26 -15.86 -1.07
CA SER A 353 -0.80 -14.62 -0.48
C SER A 353 -1.88 -13.95 -1.32
N CYS A 354 -2.05 -14.40 -2.57
CA CYS A 354 -3.07 -13.91 -3.49
C CYS A 354 -4.36 -14.73 -3.48
N LEU A 355 -4.35 -15.91 -2.85
CA LEU A 355 -5.45 -16.85 -2.91
C LEU A 355 -6.37 -16.69 -1.71
N VAL A 356 -7.67 -16.79 -1.94
CA VAL A 356 -8.65 -16.80 -0.85
C VAL A 356 -8.61 -18.14 -0.12
N GLY A 357 -8.59 -18.07 1.21
CA GLY A 357 -8.56 -19.25 2.07
C GLY A 357 -7.22 -19.99 2.05
N SER A 358 -6.13 -19.37 1.57
CA SER A 358 -4.78 -19.86 1.81
C SER A 358 -4.31 -19.49 3.21
N ASP A 359 -3.24 -20.14 3.67
CA ASP A 359 -2.60 -19.82 4.96
C ASP A 359 -2.03 -18.38 4.98
N LEU A 360 -1.79 -17.82 3.79
CA LEU A 360 -1.25 -16.47 3.59
C LEU A 360 -2.32 -15.45 3.18
N GLU A 361 -3.61 -15.78 3.28
CA GLU A 361 -4.70 -14.84 3.00
C GLU A 361 -4.53 -13.57 3.86
N GLY A 362 -4.46 -12.42 3.19
CA GLY A 362 -4.27 -11.13 3.85
C GLY A 362 -2.82 -10.82 4.27
N ALA A 363 -1.84 -11.58 3.79
CA ALA A 363 -0.41 -11.26 3.95
C ALA A 363 0.07 -10.34 2.82
N PHE A 364 0.69 -9.21 3.16
CA PHE A 364 1.47 -8.43 2.21
C PHE A 364 2.89 -9.01 2.13
N VAL A 365 3.24 -9.66 1.02
CA VAL A 365 4.51 -10.39 0.89
C VAL A 365 5.54 -9.54 0.15
N VAL A 366 6.63 -9.21 0.83
CA VAL A 366 7.75 -8.41 0.31
C VAL A 366 8.98 -9.31 0.19
N HIS A 367 9.47 -9.52 -1.02
CA HIS A 367 10.70 -10.27 -1.27
C HIS A 367 11.90 -9.34 -1.29
N VAL A 368 12.85 -9.56 -0.37
CA VAL A 368 14.01 -8.70 -0.14
C VAL A 368 15.28 -9.48 -0.50
N PRO A 369 15.76 -9.41 -1.74
CA PRO A 369 17.00 -10.07 -2.12
C PRO A 369 18.21 -9.33 -1.54
N VAL A 370 18.98 -10.00 -0.68
CA VAL A 370 20.17 -9.44 -0.05
C VAL A 370 21.41 -10.20 -0.55
N ARG A 371 22.12 -9.58 -1.50
CA ARG A 371 23.34 -10.15 -2.10
C ARG A 371 24.63 -9.74 -1.39
N ALA A 372 24.70 -8.51 -0.91
CA ALA A 372 25.81 -7.98 -0.15
C ALA A 372 25.26 -6.93 0.81
N CYS A 373 25.50 -7.14 2.10
CA CYS A 373 25.07 -6.24 3.16
C CYS A 373 26.22 -6.12 4.15
N ARG A 374 26.80 -4.92 4.29
CA ARG A 374 27.94 -4.68 5.19
C ARG A 374 27.51 -3.93 6.44
N SER A 375 26.33 -3.33 6.41
CA SER A 375 25.78 -2.52 7.49
C SER A 375 24.25 -2.60 7.52
N SER A 376 23.63 -2.21 8.63
CA SER A 376 22.18 -2.05 8.72
C SER A 376 21.63 -1.01 7.73
N ALA A 377 22.44 -0.02 7.32
CA ALA A 377 22.02 0.98 6.35
C ALA A 377 21.85 0.36 4.95
N ASP A 378 22.74 -0.56 4.57
CA ASP A 378 22.62 -1.30 3.29
C ASP A 378 21.34 -2.14 3.25
N LEU A 379 20.98 -2.76 4.39
CA LEU A 379 19.75 -3.53 4.52
C LEU A 379 18.52 -2.66 4.29
N VAL A 380 18.46 -1.47 4.88
CA VAL A 380 17.32 -0.56 4.67
C VAL A 380 17.29 -0.04 3.23
N ALA A 381 18.45 0.23 2.63
CA ALA A 381 18.53 0.60 1.22
C ALA A 381 18.01 -0.51 0.29
N ALA A 382 18.13 -1.79 0.69
CA ALA A 382 17.54 -2.92 -0.02
C ALA A 382 16.02 -3.09 0.22
N LEU A 383 15.51 -2.69 1.39
CA LEU A 383 14.10 -2.83 1.76
C LEU A 383 13.18 -1.91 0.94
N ARG A 384 13.55 -0.65 0.74
CA ARG A 384 12.71 0.32 0.01
C ARG A 384 12.35 -0.13 -1.42
N PRO A 385 13.31 -0.49 -2.31
CA PRO A 385 12.97 -0.94 -3.65
C PRO A 385 12.19 -2.26 -3.66
N ALA A 386 12.47 -3.17 -2.72
CA ALA A 386 11.71 -4.41 -2.55
C ALA A 386 10.25 -4.14 -2.16
N LEU A 387 10.01 -3.17 -1.27
CA LEU A 387 8.68 -2.75 -0.86
C LEU A 387 7.90 -2.13 -2.03
N VAL A 388 8.54 -1.26 -2.80
CA VAL A 388 7.94 -0.63 -4.00
C VAL A 388 7.59 -1.69 -5.05
N GLU A 389 8.46 -2.67 -5.28
CA GLU A 389 8.15 -3.80 -6.15
C GLU A 389 6.92 -4.57 -5.65
N ALA A 390 6.88 -4.89 -4.37
CA ALA A 390 5.76 -5.60 -3.76
C ALA A 390 4.45 -4.82 -3.88
N TRP A 391 4.47 -3.50 -3.68
CA TRP A 391 3.33 -2.62 -3.91
C TRP A 391 2.87 -2.66 -5.37
N CYS A 392 3.77 -2.45 -6.34
CA CYS A 392 3.41 -2.50 -7.76
C CYS A 392 2.80 -3.85 -8.15
N CYS A 393 3.36 -4.97 -7.67
CA CYS A 393 2.78 -6.29 -7.89
C CYS A 393 1.41 -6.45 -7.22
N SER A 394 1.21 -5.89 -6.02
CA SER A 394 -0.07 -5.95 -5.31
C SER A 394 -1.14 -5.10 -6.01
N LEU A 395 -0.80 -3.86 -6.38
CA LEU A 395 -1.72 -2.94 -7.05
C LEU A 395 -2.09 -3.41 -8.44
N ALA A 396 -1.18 -4.05 -9.15
CA ALA A 396 -1.53 -4.61 -10.45
C ALA A 396 -2.57 -5.73 -10.37
N ARG A 397 -2.73 -6.37 -9.21
CA ARG A 397 -3.80 -7.33 -8.94
C ARG A 397 -5.06 -6.66 -8.43
N ASP A 398 -4.88 -5.82 -7.42
CA ASP A 398 -5.93 -5.13 -6.70
C ASP A 398 -5.52 -3.67 -6.45
N PRO A 399 -5.83 -2.76 -7.39
CA PRO A 399 -5.53 -1.34 -7.26
C PRO A 399 -6.33 -0.69 -6.13
N TYR A 400 -7.43 -1.34 -5.70
CA TYR A 400 -8.20 -0.90 -4.54
C TYR A 400 -7.45 -1.07 -3.22
N GLY A 401 -6.33 -1.81 -3.22
CA GLY A 401 -5.38 -1.85 -2.11
C GLY A 401 -4.79 -0.47 -1.78
N LEU A 402 -4.55 0.41 -2.75
CA LEU A 402 -4.13 1.79 -2.48
C LEU A 402 -5.34 2.68 -2.19
N LEU A 403 -6.40 2.52 -2.98
CA LEU A 403 -7.56 3.43 -2.94
C LEU A 403 -8.38 3.29 -1.66
N GLY A 404 -8.39 2.09 -1.06
CA GLY A 404 -9.09 1.80 0.19
C GLY A 404 -8.41 2.32 1.45
N LEU A 405 -7.16 2.79 1.35
CA LEU A 405 -6.47 3.44 2.48
C LEU A 405 -7.16 4.76 2.86
N ASP A 406 -6.96 5.18 4.12
CA ASP A 406 -7.31 6.54 4.49
C ASP A 406 -6.45 7.57 3.73
N GLU A 407 -6.83 8.84 3.82
CA GLU A 407 -6.19 9.90 3.04
C GLU A 407 -4.69 10.01 3.33
N ALA A 408 -4.29 9.92 4.61
CA ALA A 408 -2.90 10.09 5.01
C ALA A 408 -2.03 8.93 4.52
N ASP A 409 -2.47 7.69 4.77
CA ASP A 409 -1.78 6.49 4.32
C ASP A 409 -1.72 6.41 2.78
N ARG A 410 -2.80 6.82 2.10
CA ARG A 410 -2.84 6.85 0.64
C ARG A 410 -1.87 7.88 0.07
N GLN A 411 -1.82 9.08 0.64
CA GLN A 411 -0.88 10.12 0.20
C GLN A 411 0.57 9.66 0.41
N GLU A 412 0.89 9.09 1.56
CA GLU A 412 2.25 8.64 1.84
C GLU A 412 2.65 7.43 0.98
N ALA A 413 1.76 6.46 0.79
CA ALA A 413 2.00 5.34 -0.12
C ALA A 413 2.18 5.80 -1.58
N SER A 414 1.36 6.76 -2.02
CA SER A 414 1.47 7.35 -3.36
C SER A 414 2.78 8.08 -3.55
N ALA A 415 3.20 8.87 -2.54
CA ALA A 415 4.45 9.60 -2.56
C ALA A 415 5.66 8.65 -2.56
N LEU A 416 5.63 7.56 -1.78
CA LEU A 416 6.65 6.51 -1.80
C LEU A 416 6.80 5.89 -3.19
N LEU A 417 5.70 5.58 -3.87
CA LEU A 417 5.70 4.99 -5.20
C LEU A 417 6.23 5.96 -6.27
N LEU A 418 5.81 7.22 -6.20
CA LEU A 418 6.24 8.26 -7.15
C LEU A 418 7.72 8.62 -6.95
N ASP A 419 8.19 8.75 -5.71
CA ASP A 419 9.60 9.02 -5.36
C ASP A 419 10.52 7.92 -5.87
N ALA A 420 10.13 6.65 -5.66
CA ALA A 420 10.95 5.51 -6.05
C ALA A 420 11.12 5.36 -7.58
N GLU A 421 10.10 5.71 -8.36
CA GLU A 421 10.14 5.63 -9.83
C GLU A 421 10.55 6.97 -10.49
N GLY A 422 10.55 8.06 -9.73
CA GLY A 422 10.94 9.41 -10.15
C GLY A 422 9.92 10.15 -11.01
N SER A 423 8.89 9.48 -11.56
CA SER A 423 7.81 10.12 -12.31
C SER A 423 6.57 9.23 -12.46
N LEU A 424 5.40 9.86 -12.63
CA LEU A 424 4.15 9.14 -12.91
C LEU A 424 4.21 8.26 -14.18
N PRO A 425 4.80 8.70 -15.32
CA PRO A 425 4.95 7.82 -16.48
C PRO A 425 5.83 6.59 -16.23
N ALA A 426 6.91 6.73 -15.45
CA ALA A 426 7.76 5.59 -15.07
C ALA A 426 7.00 4.58 -14.20
N LEU A 427 6.27 5.07 -13.20
CA LEU A 427 5.39 4.25 -12.36
C LEU A 427 4.30 3.56 -13.19
N ALA A 428 3.68 4.27 -14.14
CA ALA A 428 2.68 3.71 -15.04
C ALA A 428 3.26 2.58 -15.92
N ALA A 429 4.49 2.74 -16.43
CA ALA A 429 5.19 1.70 -17.17
C ALA A 429 5.49 0.48 -16.30
N ARG A 430 5.86 0.70 -15.02
CA ARG A 430 6.09 -0.38 -14.05
C ARG A 430 4.80 -1.13 -13.70
N LEU A 431 3.70 -0.42 -13.48
CA LEU A 431 2.38 -1.03 -13.26
C LEU A 431 1.91 -1.81 -14.49
N ALA A 432 2.14 -1.28 -15.70
CA ALA A 432 1.86 -1.99 -16.95
C ALA A 432 2.68 -3.28 -17.09
N ALA A 433 3.98 -3.24 -16.77
CA ALA A 433 4.83 -4.43 -16.74
C ALA A 433 4.37 -5.45 -15.68
N ALA A 434 3.82 -4.96 -14.56
CA ALA A 434 3.18 -5.77 -13.55
C ALA A 434 1.74 -6.22 -13.91
N GLY A 435 1.23 -5.92 -15.11
CA GLY A 435 -0.06 -6.42 -15.61
C GLY A 435 -1.25 -5.49 -15.41
N LEU A 436 -1.04 -4.22 -15.05
CA LEU A 436 -2.07 -3.19 -14.95
C LEU A 436 -1.72 -1.98 -15.83
N PRO A 437 -1.96 -2.07 -17.15
CA PRO A 437 -1.72 -0.96 -18.06
C PRO A 437 -2.75 0.16 -17.85
N GLY A 438 -2.38 1.41 -18.13
CA GLY A 438 -3.31 2.55 -18.06
C GLY A 438 -4.47 2.51 -19.08
N SER A 439 -4.46 1.55 -20.01
CA SER A 439 -5.59 1.25 -20.89
C SER A 439 -6.65 0.34 -20.24
N ASP A 440 -6.30 -0.37 -19.16
CA ASP A 440 -7.27 -1.08 -18.32
C ASP A 440 -8.03 -0.03 -17.49
N PRO A 441 -9.38 -0.08 -17.41
CA PRO A 441 -10.17 0.87 -16.63
C PRO A 441 -9.74 0.97 -15.17
N ASP A 442 -9.36 -0.15 -14.53
CA ASP A 442 -8.88 -0.15 -13.14
C ASP A 442 -7.48 0.49 -13.04
N GLY A 443 -6.65 0.31 -14.07
CA GLY A 443 -5.33 0.94 -14.18
C GLY A 443 -5.41 2.44 -14.41
N ARG A 444 -6.33 2.87 -15.28
CA ARG A 444 -6.63 4.30 -15.49
C ARG A 444 -7.09 4.94 -14.19
N PHE A 445 -8.01 4.29 -13.47
CA PHE A 445 -8.54 4.79 -12.23
C PHE A 445 -7.47 4.96 -11.14
N LEU A 446 -6.56 4.00 -11.01
CA LEU A 446 -5.41 4.11 -10.10
C LEU A 446 -4.48 5.27 -10.50
N LEU A 447 -4.17 5.41 -11.80
CA LEU A 447 -3.29 6.47 -12.29
C LEU A 447 -3.89 7.85 -12.08
N ASP A 448 -5.20 8.03 -12.29
CA ASP A 448 -5.88 9.30 -12.02
C ASP A 448 -5.79 9.66 -10.52
N ALA A 449 -5.86 8.67 -9.62
CA ALA A 449 -5.66 8.88 -8.19
C ALA A 449 -4.21 9.25 -7.81
N LEU A 450 -3.22 8.63 -8.46
CA LEU A 450 -1.79 8.95 -8.27
C LEU A 450 -1.43 10.32 -8.86
N GLU A 451 -2.06 10.72 -9.97
CA GLU A 451 -1.86 12.02 -10.61
C GLU A 451 -2.31 13.17 -9.70
N ALA A 452 -3.41 12.99 -8.97
CA ALA A 452 -3.86 13.99 -7.99
C ALA A 452 -2.80 14.28 -6.92
N VAL A 453 -2.06 13.26 -6.46
CA VAL A 453 -0.95 13.43 -5.50
C VAL A 453 0.26 14.09 -6.16
N ALA A 454 0.58 13.73 -7.41
CA ALA A 454 1.68 14.33 -8.15
C ALA A 454 1.46 15.83 -8.42
N LEU A 455 0.21 16.27 -8.60
CA LEU A 455 -0.15 17.68 -8.80
C LEU A 455 -0.05 18.53 -7.52
N ILE A 456 -0.15 17.91 -6.34
CA ILE A 456 0.10 18.56 -5.05
C ILE A 456 1.62 18.72 -4.80
N GLY A 457 2.44 17.87 -5.43
CA GLY A 457 3.88 17.71 -5.19
C GLY A 457 4.83 18.80 -5.69
N ASP A 458 4.34 20.01 -6.02
CA ASP A 458 5.23 21.19 -6.18
C ASP A 458 5.67 21.76 -4.82
N GLU A 459 5.04 21.35 -3.72
CA GLU A 459 5.65 21.41 -2.40
C GLU A 459 6.35 20.08 -2.08
N PRO A 460 7.63 20.09 -1.67
CA PRO A 460 8.31 18.88 -1.23
C PRO A 460 7.47 18.21 -0.14
N ALA A 461 7.20 16.92 -0.30
CA ALA A 461 6.60 16.10 0.74
C ALA A 461 7.24 16.41 2.12
N PRO A 462 6.52 16.28 3.25
CA PRO A 462 7.06 16.65 4.57
C PRO A 462 8.42 16.01 4.91
N TRP A 463 8.75 14.88 4.27
CA TRP A 463 10.02 14.16 4.41
C TRP A 463 11.10 14.53 3.37
N SER A 464 10.79 15.35 2.37
CA SER A 464 11.76 15.95 1.43
C SER A 464 12.10 17.40 1.76
N SER A 465 11.70 17.90 2.93
CA SER A 465 12.36 19.05 3.53
C SER A 465 13.81 18.66 3.88
N GLU A 466 14.76 19.27 3.18
CA GLU A 466 16.11 19.44 3.72
C GLU A 466 15.98 20.19 5.06
N GLY A 467 16.02 19.43 6.16
CA GLY A 467 16.13 19.96 7.51
C GLY A 467 14.80 20.11 8.24
N ASP A 468 14.35 19.04 8.90
CA ASP A 468 13.95 19.04 10.31
C ASP A 468 13.50 17.61 10.71
N GLY A 469 14.46 16.67 10.68
CA GLY A 469 14.34 15.43 11.43
C GLY A 469 14.80 15.65 12.87
N PRO A 470 14.42 14.79 13.84
CA PRO A 470 14.96 14.88 15.20
C PRO A 470 16.49 14.80 15.11
N ALA A 471 17.13 15.93 15.38
CA ALA A 471 18.56 16.07 15.24
C ALA A 471 19.25 14.96 16.01
N ASN A 472 20.20 14.25 15.39
CA ASN A 472 20.98 13.23 16.07
C ASN A 472 21.66 13.87 17.29
N LEU A 473 21.09 13.67 18.48
CA LEU A 473 21.47 14.39 19.69
C LEU A 473 22.97 14.19 20.02
N SER A 474 23.56 13.08 19.59
CA SER A 474 25.01 12.85 19.71
C SER A 474 25.85 13.73 18.77
N ALA A 475 25.37 13.99 17.56
CA ALA A 475 25.99 14.92 16.61
C ALA A 475 25.75 16.38 17.02
N VAL A 476 24.56 16.70 17.55
CA VAL A 476 24.30 18.03 18.14
C VAL A 476 25.18 18.26 19.36
N ALA A 477 25.37 17.25 20.23
CA ALA A 477 26.28 17.35 21.37
C ALA A 477 27.73 17.54 20.93
N ALA A 478 28.18 16.87 19.87
CA ALA A 478 29.52 17.06 19.30
C ALA A 478 29.69 18.49 18.74
N LEU A 479 28.71 18.96 17.97
CA LEU A 479 28.68 20.34 17.46
C LEU A 479 28.71 21.35 18.62
N LEU A 480 27.88 21.17 19.65
CA LEU A 480 27.83 22.07 20.81
C LEU A 480 29.16 22.08 21.57
N ARG A 481 29.81 20.93 21.70
CA ARG A 481 31.14 20.82 22.34
C ARG A 481 32.22 21.55 21.55
N ASP A 482 32.15 21.50 20.23
CA ASP A 482 33.12 22.14 19.35
C ASP A 482 32.82 23.62 19.10
N ALA A 483 31.57 24.05 19.35
CA ALA A 483 31.10 25.41 19.12
C ALA A 483 31.16 26.31 20.37
N PHE A 484 31.15 25.74 21.58
CA PHE A 484 31.05 26.52 22.83
C PHE A 484 32.08 26.15 23.88
N THR A 485 32.40 27.15 24.71
CA THR A 485 32.91 26.94 26.07
C THR A 485 31.77 27.00 27.09
N VAL A 486 32.02 26.61 28.35
CA VAL A 486 31.03 26.72 29.45
C VAL A 486 30.44 28.14 29.55
N ARG A 487 31.30 29.17 29.43
CA ARG A 487 30.88 30.57 29.51
C ARG A 487 30.04 30.98 28.31
N ASP A 488 30.43 30.53 27.12
CA ASP A 488 29.76 30.91 25.87
C ASP A 488 28.40 30.23 25.72
N LEU A 489 28.26 28.97 26.17
CA LEU A 489 26.98 28.26 26.15
C LEU A 489 25.96 28.91 27.09
N ARG A 490 26.38 29.35 28.29
CA ARG A 490 25.52 30.11 29.22
C ARG A 490 25.06 31.41 28.59
N ARG A 491 25.98 32.15 27.99
CA ARG A 491 25.66 33.41 27.31
C ARG A 491 24.73 33.19 26.13
N PHE A 492 24.95 32.13 25.34
CA PHE A 492 24.11 31.76 24.20
C PHE A 492 22.66 31.49 24.62
N CYS A 493 22.44 30.75 25.72
CA CYS A 493 21.11 30.47 26.27
C CYS A 493 20.50 31.71 26.93
N GLN A 494 21.32 32.59 27.51
CA GLN A 494 20.86 33.85 28.13
C GLN A 494 20.36 34.86 27.11
N GLU A 495 20.97 34.93 25.93
CA GLU A 495 20.62 35.88 24.88
C GLU A 495 19.39 35.45 24.06
N ARG A 496 18.91 34.21 24.22
CA ARG A 496 17.81 33.63 23.43
C ARG A 496 16.61 33.29 24.32
N PRO A 497 15.45 33.97 24.14
CA PRO A 497 14.28 33.77 24.99
C PRO A 497 13.82 32.31 25.11
N ALA A 498 13.89 31.53 24.02
CA ALA A 498 13.48 30.12 24.01
C ALA A 498 14.33 29.21 24.92
N PHE A 499 15.61 29.55 25.12
CA PHE A 499 16.56 28.75 25.92
C PHE A 499 16.87 29.36 27.29
N GLN A 500 16.42 30.59 27.59
CA GLN A 500 16.63 31.19 28.90
C GLN A 500 16.18 30.33 30.09
N PRO A 501 15.01 29.63 30.04
CA PRO A 501 14.55 28.84 31.18
C PRO A 501 15.52 27.73 31.60
N VAL A 502 16.26 27.16 30.66
CA VAL A 502 17.21 26.07 30.94
C VAL A 502 18.39 26.50 31.82
N LEU A 503 18.65 27.81 31.93
CA LEU A 503 19.73 28.33 32.76
C LEU A 503 19.53 28.05 34.26
N LEU A 504 18.28 27.88 34.69
CA LEU A 504 17.94 27.50 36.07
C LEU A 504 18.26 26.03 36.37
N GLU A 505 18.34 25.21 35.33
CA GLU A 505 18.60 23.77 35.40
C GLU A 505 20.09 23.44 35.15
N PHE A 506 20.89 24.41 34.72
CA PHE A 506 22.31 24.21 34.44
C PHE A 506 23.12 23.92 35.71
N PRO A 507 23.86 22.79 35.75
CA PRO A 507 24.69 22.47 36.89
C PRO A 507 25.90 23.42 36.98
N ASP A 508 26.50 23.56 38.16
CA ASP A 508 27.81 24.20 38.36
C ASP A 508 28.99 23.35 37.82
N ALA A 509 28.70 22.40 36.92
CA ALA A 509 29.59 21.36 36.41
C ALA A 509 30.10 21.65 34.97
N GLY A 510 30.73 20.65 34.36
CA GLY A 510 31.45 20.79 33.09
C GLY A 510 30.55 21.00 31.86
N LEU A 511 31.16 21.45 30.75
CA LEU A 511 30.46 21.76 29.50
C LEU A 511 29.56 20.62 29.01
N ASN A 512 30.02 19.37 29.13
CA ASN A 512 29.24 18.21 28.68
C ASN A 512 27.92 18.07 29.47
N ASP A 513 27.95 18.28 30.77
CA ASP A 513 26.75 18.15 31.62
C ASP A 513 25.72 19.22 31.25
N MET A 514 26.18 20.45 30.99
CA MET A 514 25.32 21.53 30.51
C MET A 514 24.76 21.28 29.11
N ILE A 515 25.55 20.67 28.21
CA ILE A 515 25.10 20.26 26.88
C ILE A 515 23.97 19.22 27.01
N TYR A 516 24.12 18.24 27.90
CA TYR A 516 23.09 17.22 28.11
C TYR A 516 21.81 17.82 28.70
N VAL A 517 21.91 18.74 29.66
CA VAL A 517 20.74 19.45 30.21
C VAL A 517 20.05 20.30 29.13
N LEU A 518 20.82 20.99 28.28
CA LEU A 518 20.26 21.76 27.16
C LEU A 518 19.56 20.86 26.14
N LEU A 519 20.16 19.73 25.78
CA LEU A 519 19.55 18.78 24.84
C LEU A 519 18.30 18.13 25.43
N ASP A 520 18.31 17.78 26.71
CA ASP A 520 17.13 17.25 27.41
C ASP A 520 15.99 18.26 27.42
N TYR A 521 16.28 19.52 27.76
CA TYR A 521 15.31 20.62 27.71
C TYR A 521 14.76 20.82 26.30
N CYS A 522 15.62 20.90 25.27
CA CYS A 522 15.18 21.03 23.89
C CYS A 522 14.35 19.83 23.41
N THR A 523 14.63 18.62 23.92
CA THR A 523 13.84 17.43 23.61
C THR A 523 12.46 17.48 24.26
N ARG A 524 12.38 17.88 25.54
CA ARG A 524 11.11 18.00 26.28
C ARG A 524 10.17 19.07 25.71
N HIS A 525 10.72 20.07 25.04
CA HIS A 525 9.99 21.25 24.56
C HIS A 525 9.95 21.39 23.04
N ASP A 526 10.42 20.39 22.30
CA ASP A 526 10.47 20.36 20.81
C ASP A 526 11.21 21.57 20.19
N LEU A 527 12.34 21.95 20.79
CA LEU A 527 13.15 23.12 20.39
C LEU A 527 14.44 22.73 19.65
N CYS A 528 14.58 21.47 19.23
CA CYS A 528 15.79 20.98 18.57
C CYS A 528 16.03 21.64 17.20
N GLY A 529 14.96 21.86 16.41
CA GLY A 529 15.05 22.60 15.14
C GLY A 529 15.48 24.05 15.36
N GLU A 530 14.88 24.72 16.37
CA GLU A 530 15.25 26.09 16.73
C GLU A 530 16.71 26.17 17.22
N LEU A 531 17.17 25.19 18.00
CA LEU A 531 18.56 25.11 18.45
C LEU A 531 19.52 25.01 17.26
N LEU A 532 19.27 24.12 16.30
CA LEU A 532 20.11 23.98 15.11
C LEU A 532 20.11 25.23 14.23
N ALA A 533 18.96 25.86 14.03
CA ALA A 533 18.87 27.12 13.28
C ALA A 533 19.72 28.23 13.93
N GLN A 534 19.67 28.32 15.27
CA GLN A 534 20.45 29.28 16.04
C GLN A 534 21.96 28.96 16.01
N LEU A 535 22.34 27.67 16.00
CA LEU A 535 23.73 27.23 15.89
C LEU A 535 24.31 27.52 14.50
N ARG A 536 23.52 27.31 13.45
CA ARG A 536 23.90 27.65 12.07
C ARG A 536 24.22 29.13 11.93
N HIS A 537 23.44 29.99 12.58
CA HIS A 537 23.69 31.42 12.59
C HIS A 537 24.89 31.81 13.46
N HIS A 538 25.04 31.19 14.64
CA HIS A 538 26.06 31.55 15.61
C HIS A 538 27.47 31.11 15.21
N ASN A 539 27.63 29.90 14.69
CA ASN A 539 28.93 29.35 14.30
C ASN A 539 28.82 28.54 12.98
N PRO A 540 28.66 29.23 11.84
CA PRO A 540 28.39 28.58 10.55
C PRO A 540 29.51 27.65 10.10
N ARG A 541 30.77 27.91 10.47
CA ARG A 541 31.91 27.06 10.08
C ARG A 541 31.87 25.69 10.75
N GLN A 542 31.65 25.66 12.07
CA GLN A 542 31.51 24.38 12.78
C GLN A 542 30.21 23.67 12.39
N TYR A 543 29.14 24.42 12.17
CA TYR A 543 27.89 23.86 11.66
C TYR A 543 28.08 23.15 10.32
N GLU A 544 28.70 23.80 9.32
CA GLU A 544 28.98 23.17 8.01
C GLU A 544 29.98 22.00 8.12
N GLY A 545 30.90 22.01 9.08
CA GLY A 545 31.80 20.88 9.35
C GLY A 545 31.08 19.65 9.91
N HIS A 546 30.06 19.85 10.75
CA HIS A 546 29.23 18.79 11.33
C HIS A 546 27.98 18.48 10.48
N ARG A 547 27.68 19.31 9.48
CA ARG A 547 26.53 19.17 8.57
C ARG A 547 26.39 17.77 7.96
N PRO A 548 27.44 17.09 7.49
CA PRO A 548 27.32 15.72 7.00
C PRO A 548 26.91 14.71 8.08
N ALA A 549 27.22 14.94 9.35
CA ALA A 549 26.81 14.08 10.46
C ALA A 549 25.40 14.43 10.99
N LEU A 550 24.99 15.69 10.86
CA LEU A 550 23.64 16.18 11.16
C LEU A 550 22.63 15.74 10.10
N GLU A 551 23.00 15.81 8.81
CA GLU A 551 22.18 15.42 7.65
C GLU A 551 22.32 13.92 7.33
N GLY A 552 23.52 13.35 7.52
CA GLY A 552 23.81 11.94 7.22
C GLY A 552 23.29 10.95 8.25
N ALA A 553 22.83 11.40 9.42
CA ALA A 553 22.18 10.54 10.40
C ALA A 553 20.70 10.26 10.07
N ALA A 554 20.08 11.05 9.18
CA ALA A 554 18.75 10.78 8.62
C ALA A 554 18.79 9.79 7.44
N ARG A 555 19.97 9.56 6.84
CA ARG A 555 20.18 8.43 5.94
C ARG A 555 20.48 7.18 6.76
N LEU A 556 19.39 6.59 7.27
CA LEU A 556 19.31 5.19 7.68
C LEU A 556 20.17 4.84 8.91
N ARG A 557 19.88 5.46 10.05
CA ARG A 557 19.93 4.73 11.31
C ARG A 557 18.50 4.40 11.71
N PHE A 558 18.11 3.14 11.63
CA PHE A 558 17.03 2.62 12.48
C PHE A 558 17.60 2.46 13.90
N PRO A 559 17.27 3.37 14.82
CA PRO A 559 16.91 2.97 16.16
C PRO A 559 15.67 3.75 16.66
N ASP A 560 14.93 3.14 17.57
CA ASP A 560 13.78 3.68 18.33
C ASP A 560 12.40 3.63 17.66
N ALA A 561 12.25 3.88 16.36
CA ALA A 561 10.95 3.75 15.67
C ALA A 561 11.06 3.28 14.21
N VAL A 562 10.07 2.52 13.75
CA VAL A 562 9.97 2.07 12.36
C VAL A 562 9.36 3.21 11.51
N PRO A 563 9.99 3.63 10.40
CA PRO A 563 9.44 4.65 9.51
C PRO A 563 8.03 4.27 9.04
N HIS A 564 7.13 5.24 9.02
CA HIS A 564 5.72 5.00 8.71
C HIS A 564 5.54 4.38 7.31
N TRP A 565 6.27 4.85 6.29
CA TRP A 565 6.30 4.24 4.95
C TRP A 565 6.61 2.74 4.94
N PHE A 566 7.34 2.21 5.94
CA PHE A 566 7.66 0.78 6.05
C PHE A 566 6.52 -0.03 6.70
N LEU A 567 5.62 0.65 7.41
CA LEU A 567 4.42 0.08 8.02
C LEU A 567 3.23 0.02 7.04
N LEU A 568 3.27 0.86 6.01
CA LEU A 568 2.25 0.94 4.98
C LEU A 568 2.10 -0.40 4.26
N ARG A 569 0.83 -0.77 4.05
CA ARG A 569 0.44 -2.03 3.42
C ARG A 569 -0.84 -1.81 2.60
N PRO A 570 -1.07 -2.58 1.53
CA PRO A 570 -2.32 -2.50 0.79
C PRO A 570 -3.53 -2.74 1.72
N TRP A 571 -4.60 -2.00 1.50
CA TRP A 571 -5.86 -2.16 2.21
C TRP A 571 -6.35 -3.61 2.15
N GLY A 572 -6.90 -4.10 3.26
CA GLY A 572 -7.36 -5.49 3.39
C GLY A 572 -6.26 -6.49 3.81
N THR A 573 -4.98 -6.08 3.81
CA THR A 573 -3.90 -6.88 4.39
C THR A 573 -3.78 -6.65 5.90
N ARG A 574 -3.38 -7.70 6.64
CA ARG A 574 -3.32 -7.69 8.12
C ARG A 574 -1.91 -7.69 8.66
N HIS A 575 -0.97 -8.22 7.90
CA HIS A 575 0.43 -8.38 8.31
C HIS A 575 1.32 -8.39 7.06
N THR A 576 2.59 -8.08 7.26
CA THR A 576 3.60 -8.06 6.19
C THR A 576 4.60 -9.18 6.41
N PHE A 577 4.79 -10.05 5.43
CA PHE A 577 5.85 -11.03 5.42
C PHE A 577 7.06 -10.47 4.69
N LEU A 578 8.16 -10.27 5.42
CA LEU A 578 9.43 -9.86 4.83
C LEU A 578 10.23 -11.12 4.50
N LEU A 579 10.17 -11.58 3.25
CA LEU A 579 10.93 -12.72 2.76
C LEU A 579 12.35 -12.27 2.43
N VAL A 580 13.24 -12.33 3.42
CA VAL A 580 14.63 -11.87 3.27
C VAL A 580 15.47 -13.02 2.73
N ASP A 581 15.85 -12.92 1.46
CA ASP A 581 16.66 -13.92 0.77
C ASP A 581 18.15 -13.57 0.91
N LEU A 582 18.83 -14.23 1.84
CA LEU A 582 20.26 -14.04 2.08
C LEU A 582 21.06 -14.93 1.13
N TRP A 583 21.82 -14.30 0.24
CA TRP A 583 22.71 -14.99 -0.68
C TRP A 583 24.13 -14.45 -0.55
N GLY A 584 25.08 -15.28 -0.10
CA GLY A 584 26.49 -14.91 -0.11
C GLY A 584 27.40 -16.05 0.34
N GLU A 585 28.59 -16.14 -0.26
CA GLU A 585 29.65 -17.08 0.12
C GLU A 585 30.39 -16.63 1.38
N ASP A 586 30.39 -15.32 1.67
CA ASP A 586 31.27 -14.70 2.67
C ASP A 586 30.69 -14.60 4.10
N GLY A 587 29.44 -15.03 4.34
CA GLY A 587 28.80 -15.06 5.68
C GLY A 587 28.62 -13.71 6.41
N GLY A 588 29.30 -12.64 5.99
CA GLY A 588 29.28 -11.33 6.65
C GLY A 588 27.92 -10.63 6.56
N ALA A 589 27.22 -10.76 5.44
CA ALA A 589 25.88 -10.21 5.25
C ALA A 589 24.85 -10.89 6.17
N GLU A 590 24.96 -12.21 6.34
CA GLU A 590 24.07 -12.99 7.19
C GLU A 590 24.16 -12.52 8.64
N LYS A 591 25.38 -12.35 9.17
CA LYS A 591 25.60 -11.84 10.53
C LYS A 591 24.97 -10.47 10.76
N VAL A 592 25.22 -9.52 9.85
CA VAL A 592 24.68 -8.15 9.95
C VAL A 592 23.16 -8.15 9.94
N VAL A 593 22.55 -8.97 9.08
CA VAL A 593 21.09 -9.05 8.95
C VAL A 593 20.45 -9.72 10.15
N LEU A 594 21.05 -10.79 10.70
CA LEU A 594 20.55 -11.45 11.90
C LEU A 594 20.62 -10.55 13.13
N GLU A 595 21.74 -9.85 13.32
CA GLU A 595 21.91 -8.86 14.39
C GLU A 595 20.87 -7.74 14.25
N ALA A 596 20.69 -7.19 13.04
CA ALA A 596 19.72 -6.14 12.79
C ALA A 596 18.27 -6.60 13.05
N PHE A 597 17.84 -7.72 12.45
CA PHE A 597 16.46 -8.17 12.59
C PHE A 597 16.14 -8.69 13.98
N PHE A 598 16.99 -9.51 14.59
CA PHE A 598 16.62 -10.22 15.82
C PHE A 598 17.05 -9.51 17.10
N GLU A 599 18.25 -8.91 17.11
CA GLU A 599 18.73 -8.24 18.33
C GLU A 599 18.17 -6.83 18.45
N ARG A 600 17.88 -6.17 17.32
CA ARG A 600 17.48 -4.75 17.30
C ARG A 600 16.03 -4.51 16.88
N TRP A 601 15.56 -5.13 15.80
CA TRP A 601 14.28 -4.74 15.17
C TRP A 601 13.11 -5.65 15.53
N LEU A 602 13.33 -6.88 15.99
CA LEU A 602 12.25 -7.85 16.20
C LEU A 602 11.12 -7.33 17.09
N PRO A 603 11.40 -6.67 18.24
CA PRO A 603 10.33 -6.16 19.09
C PRO A 603 9.43 -5.14 18.37
N CYS A 604 10.03 -4.22 17.59
CA CYS A 604 9.27 -3.19 16.89
C CYS A 604 8.56 -3.75 15.64
N LEU A 605 9.17 -4.69 14.92
CA LEU A 605 8.54 -5.36 13.78
C LEU A 605 7.34 -6.19 14.21
N ALA A 606 7.49 -7.00 15.27
CA ALA A 606 6.42 -7.84 15.80
C ALA A 606 5.22 -7.01 16.28
N ALA A 607 5.46 -5.90 16.99
CA ALA A 607 4.41 -4.98 17.42
C ALA A 607 3.60 -4.38 16.25
N ASN A 608 4.20 -4.28 15.07
CA ASN A 608 3.58 -3.73 13.86
C ASN A 608 3.10 -4.79 12.86
N ASN A 609 3.08 -6.08 13.25
CA ASN A 609 2.73 -7.21 12.38
C ASN A 609 3.63 -7.33 11.13
N LEU A 610 4.90 -6.95 11.25
CA LEU A 610 5.97 -7.22 10.28
C LEU A 610 6.69 -8.49 10.71
N LEU A 611 6.57 -9.54 9.91
CA LEU A 611 6.98 -10.89 10.25
C LEU A 611 8.13 -11.30 9.31
N PRO A 612 9.40 -11.19 9.75
CA PRO A 612 10.54 -11.57 8.92
C PRO A 612 10.63 -13.09 8.77
N LYS A 613 10.82 -13.53 7.52
CA LYS A 613 11.13 -14.91 7.13
C LYS A 613 12.51 -14.88 6.48
N LEU A 614 13.54 -15.25 7.24
CA LEU A 614 14.91 -15.20 6.78
C LEU A 614 15.28 -16.53 6.13
N PHE A 615 15.69 -16.50 4.86
CA PHE A 615 16.17 -17.68 4.14
C PHE A 615 17.69 -17.70 4.14
N VAL A 616 18.29 -18.68 4.80
CA VAL A 616 19.74 -18.85 4.96
C VAL A 616 20.20 -20.19 4.41
N ALA A 617 21.43 -20.27 3.89
CA ALA A 617 21.95 -21.52 3.32
C ALA A 617 22.43 -22.52 4.39
N ARG A 618 22.80 -22.01 5.57
CA ARG A 618 23.32 -22.78 6.70
C ARG A 618 22.72 -22.25 7.99
N GLU A 619 22.80 -23.05 9.04
CA GLU A 619 22.33 -22.64 10.35
C GLU A 619 23.20 -21.50 10.91
N PRO A 620 22.59 -20.36 11.31
CA PRO A 620 23.35 -19.25 11.85
C PRO A 620 23.76 -19.50 13.30
N ALA A 621 25.04 -19.24 13.60
CA ALA A 621 25.55 -19.31 14.96
C ALA A 621 24.88 -18.26 15.86
N GLY A 622 24.36 -18.70 17.02
CA GLY A 622 23.74 -17.80 18.01
C GLY A 622 22.35 -17.30 17.62
N CYS A 623 21.65 -17.98 16.70
CA CYS A 623 20.28 -17.61 16.34
C CYS A 623 19.35 -17.73 17.57
N PRO A 624 18.58 -16.68 17.92
CA PRO A 624 17.68 -16.72 19.06
C PRO A 624 16.38 -17.51 18.79
N LEU A 625 16.11 -17.86 17.52
CA LEU A 625 14.97 -18.66 17.11
C LEU A 625 15.40 -20.08 16.76
N ALA A 626 14.52 -21.05 17.01
CA ALA A 626 14.71 -22.40 16.53
C ALA A 626 14.71 -22.40 14.98
N PRO A 627 15.80 -22.83 14.33
CA PRO A 627 15.86 -22.86 12.87
C PRO A 627 14.92 -23.94 12.33
N VAL A 628 14.24 -23.62 11.23
CA VAL A 628 13.38 -24.54 10.49
C VAL A 628 14.16 -25.04 9.28
N TYR A 629 14.49 -26.33 9.27
CA TYR A 629 15.25 -26.93 8.18
C TYR A 629 14.34 -27.34 7.03
N VAL A 630 14.66 -26.85 5.84
CA VAL A 630 14.01 -27.28 4.61
C VAL A 630 14.80 -28.45 4.04
N SER A 631 14.34 -29.66 4.35
CA SER A 631 14.92 -30.91 3.86
C SER A 631 13.90 -31.71 3.06
N TRP A 632 14.38 -32.42 2.04
CA TRP A 632 13.58 -33.30 1.23
C TRP A 632 14.01 -34.74 1.43
N ASP A 633 13.18 -35.53 2.09
CA ASP A 633 13.43 -36.97 2.15
C ASP A 633 13.03 -37.66 0.83
N ARG A 634 13.39 -38.94 0.72
CA ARG A 634 13.11 -39.74 -0.47
C ARG A 634 11.60 -39.93 -0.72
N VAL A 635 10.80 -39.94 0.34
CA VAL A 635 9.35 -40.14 0.25
C VAL A 635 8.70 -38.88 -0.35
N ALA A 636 9.07 -37.71 0.17
CA ALA A 636 8.63 -36.41 -0.32
C ALA A 636 9.06 -36.17 -1.78
N LEU A 637 10.32 -36.46 -2.14
CA LEU A 637 10.79 -36.36 -3.53
C LEU A 637 10.09 -37.34 -4.47
N SER A 638 9.79 -38.56 -4.00
CA SER A 638 9.06 -39.56 -4.79
C SER A 638 7.60 -39.14 -5.01
N ALA A 639 6.92 -38.67 -3.97
CA ALA A 639 5.57 -38.13 -4.06
C ALA A 639 5.52 -36.93 -5.02
N LEU A 640 6.52 -36.04 -4.93
CA LEU A 640 6.67 -34.90 -5.81
C LEU A 640 6.83 -35.32 -7.28
N LEU A 641 7.76 -36.22 -7.57
CA LEU A 641 7.98 -36.74 -8.93
C LEU A 641 6.70 -37.37 -9.48
N ARG A 642 6.03 -38.19 -8.67
CA ARG A 642 4.80 -38.87 -9.06
C ARG A 642 3.70 -37.88 -9.43
N TYR A 643 3.41 -36.92 -8.55
CA TYR A 643 2.37 -35.94 -8.82
C TYR A 643 2.70 -35.13 -10.08
N ARG A 644 3.96 -34.73 -10.28
CA ARG A 644 4.38 -34.02 -11.49
C ARG A 644 4.17 -34.83 -12.76
N LEU A 645 4.46 -36.13 -12.74
CA LEU A 645 4.19 -37.03 -13.86
C LEU A 645 2.68 -37.15 -14.15
N GLU A 646 1.85 -37.25 -13.12
CA GLU A 646 0.39 -37.28 -13.25
C GLU A 646 -0.14 -35.98 -13.89
N ARG A 647 0.37 -34.81 -13.46
CA ARG A 647 0.04 -33.51 -14.08
C ARG A 647 0.54 -33.38 -15.51
N ALA A 648 1.64 -34.06 -15.85
CA ALA A 648 2.14 -34.13 -17.21
C ALA A 648 1.31 -35.05 -18.13
N GLY A 649 0.27 -35.71 -17.60
CA GLY A 649 -0.63 -36.57 -18.35
C GLY A 649 -0.31 -38.07 -18.21
N LEU A 650 0.65 -38.45 -17.36
CA LEU A 650 0.94 -39.86 -17.11
C LEU A 650 -0.12 -40.45 -16.17
N VAL A 651 -0.95 -41.36 -16.65
CA VAL A 651 -1.93 -42.05 -15.82
C VAL A 651 -1.22 -43.12 -14.99
N LEU A 652 -0.95 -42.81 -13.71
CA LEU A 652 -0.34 -43.74 -12.78
C LEU A 652 -1.42 -44.37 -11.89
N ASN A 653 -1.63 -45.67 -12.01
CA ASN A 653 -2.44 -46.41 -11.03
C ASN A 653 -1.69 -46.49 -9.70
N GLY A 654 -2.39 -46.50 -8.55
CA GLY A 654 -1.79 -46.32 -7.21
C GLY A 654 -0.64 -47.27 -6.81
N HIS A 655 -0.39 -48.35 -7.55
CA HIS A 655 0.72 -49.29 -7.32
C HIS A 655 1.78 -49.28 -8.44
N GLN A 656 1.58 -48.49 -9.49
CA GLN A 656 2.48 -48.42 -10.64
C GLN A 656 3.70 -47.57 -10.28
N ARG A 657 4.89 -48.06 -10.66
CA ARG A 657 6.16 -47.37 -10.41
C ARG A 657 6.30 -46.15 -11.30
N ALA A 658 6.94 -45.12 -10.78
CA ALA A 658 7.19 -43.90 -11.55
C ALA A 658 8.16 -44.22 -12.69
N MET A 659 7.78 -43.82 -13.92
CA MET A 659 8.59 -43.99 -15.13
C MET A 659 8.89 -45.45 -15.51
N ASP A 660 7.96 -46.35 -15.21
CA ASP A 660 8.07 -47.75 -15.63
C ASP A 660 8.16 -47.85 -17.16
N GLY A 661 9.08 -48.69 -17.65
CA GLY A 661 9.33 -48.86 -19.09
C GLY A 661 10.04 -47.71 -19.79
N TRP A 662 10.50 -46.67 -19.07
CA TRP A 662 11.24 -45.56 -19.71
C TRP A 662 12.68 -45.95 -20.06
N ILE A 663 13.30 -46.83 -19.26
CA ILE A 663 14.66 -47.34 -19.49
C ILE A 663 14.59 -48.86 -19.53
N GLU A 664 15.16 -49.44 -20.58
CA GLU A 664 15.26 -50.89 -20.72
C GLU A 664 16.04 -51.48 -19.54
N ASP A 665 15.54 -52.58 -18.98
CA ASP A 665 16.12 -53.27 -17.81
C ASP A 665 16.27 -52.45 -16.52
N VAL A 666 15.59 -51.30 -16.40
CA VAL A 666 15.53 -50.52 -15.15
C VAL A 666 14.06 -50.33 -14.74
N PRO A 667 13.49 -51.27 -13.96
CA PRO A 667 12.06 -51.34 -13.69
C PRO A 667 11.55 -50.31 -12.65
N ASP A 668 12.40 -49.37 -12.21
CA ASP A 668 12.02 -48.23 -11.36
C ASP A 668 12.99 -47.06 -11.56
N ALA A 669 13.04 -46.54 -12.79
CA ALA A 669 13.90 -45.41 -13.14
C ALA A 669 13.59 -44.17 -12.26
N GLY A 670 12.33 -43.99 -11.86
CA GLY A 670 11.92 -42.92 -10.94
C GLY A 670 12.59 -43.02 -9.56
N ALA A 671 12.55 -44.20 -8.91
CA ALA A 671 13.23 -44.38 -7.63
C ALA A 671 14.75 -44.26 -7.74
N VAL A 672 15.33 -44.66 -8.87
CA VAL A 672 16.78 -44.44 -9.11
C VAL A 672 17.10 -42.95 -9.19
N LEU A 673 16.31 -42.16 -9.94
CA LEU A 673 16.48 -40.70 -10.01
C LEU A 673 16.29 -40.03 -8.66
N VAL A 674 15.28 -40.43 -7.88
CA VAL A 674 15.04 -39.89 -6.52
C VAL A 674 16.21 -40.20 -5.59
N ARG A 675 16.77 -41.41 -5.66
CA ARG A 675 17.98 -41.75 -4.90
C ARG A 675 19.18 -40.93 -5.35
N ALA A 676 19.37 -40.76 -6.65
CA ALA A 676 20.45 -39.98 -7.22
C ALA A 676 20.34 -38.47 -6.90
N ALA A 677 19.11 -37.96 -6.74
CA ALA A 677 18.87 -36.58 -6.37
C ALA A 677 19.33 -36.27 -4.94
N ASP A 678 19.49 -37.28 -4.08
CA ASP A 678 20.03 -37.17 -2.72
C ASP A 678 19.42 -36.03 -1.88
N GLY A 679 18.09 -35.97 -1.87
CA GLY A 679 17.37 -34.93 -1.13
C GLY A 679 17.45 -33.53 -1.75
N CYS A 680 17.93 -33.39 -2.99
CA CYS A 680 18.01 -32.12 -3.70
C CYS A 680 17.02 -32.08 -4.88
N PRO A 681 15.89 -31.36 -4.74
CA PRO A 681 14.94 -31.14 -5.83
C PRO A 681 15.58 -30.57 -7.10
N ALA A 682 16.51 -29.61 -6.99
CA ALA A 682 17.19 -29.07 -8.16
C ALA A 682 18.01 -30.13 -8.91
N ARG A 683 18.63 -31.07 -8.19
CA ARG A 683 19.34 -32.21 -8.79
C ARG A 683 18.35 -33.16 -9.47
N LEU A 684 17.19 -33.43 -8.86
CA LEU A 684 16.13 -34.21 -9.48
C LEU A 684 15.67 -33.59 -10.82
N VAL A 685 15.45 -32.27 -10.84
CA VAL A 685 15.07 -31.52 -12.05
C VAL A 685 16.16 -31.65 -13.12
N ARG A 686 17.44 -31.44 -12.77
CA ARG A 686 18.56 -31.55 -13.72
C ARG A 686 18.68 -32.95 -14.30
N LEU A 687 18.65 -33.98 -13.45
CA LEU A 687 18.76 -35.38 -13.88
C LEU A 687 17.58 -35.79 -14.77
N GLY A 688 16.36 -35.41 -14.39
CA GLY A 688 15.16 -35.67 -15.19
C GLY A 688 15.19 -34.94 -16.54
N ASN A 689 15.59 -33.67 -16.55
CA ASN A 689 15.75 -32.90 -17.78
C ASN A 689 16.83 -33.47 -18.70
N ALA A 690 17.93 -33.99 -18.15
CA ALA A 690 18.95 -34.69 -18.93
C ALA A 690 18.36 -35.96 -19.58
N LEU A 691 17.57 -36.73 -18.82
CA LEU A 691 16.91 -37.93 -19.32
C LEU A 691 15.92 -37.62 -20.44
N VAL A 692 15.04 -36.64 -20.27
CA VAL A 692 14.06 -36.25 -21.30
C VAL A 692 14.75 -35.76 -22.58
N ARG A 693 15.82 -34.97 -22.45
CA ARG A 693 16.64 -34.55 -23.61
C ARG A 693 17.28 -35.75 -24.31
N ARG A 694 17.69 -36.79 -23.58
CA ARG A 694 18.24 -38.02 -24.16
C ARG A 694 17.16 -38.84 -24.86
N MET A 695 15.94 -38.89 -24.34
CA MET A 695 14.76 -39.52 -24.97
C MET A 695 14.40 -38.89 -26.31
N ALA A 696 14.74 -37.62 -26.53
CA ALA A 696 14.52 -36.92 -27.79
C ALA A 696 15.36 -37.47 -28.96
N GLN A 697 16.41 -38.26 -28.70
CA GLN A 697 17.31 -38.81 -29.72
C GLN A 697 16.80 -40.14 -30.29
N ALA A 698 17.10 -40.45 -31.56
CA ALA A 698 16.49 -41.57 -32.32
C ALA A 698 16.43 -42.93 -31.60
N SER A 699 17.44 -43.28 -30.81
CA SER A 699 17.45 -44.49 -29.97
C SER A 699 17.06 -44.19 -28.52
N PRO A 700 16.34 -45.08 -27.82
CA PRO A 700 16.16 -44.95 -26.38
C PRO A 700 17.52 -45.00 -25.66
N PRO A 701 17.66 -44.38 -24.47
CA PRO A 701 18.87 -44.49 -23.68
C PRO A 701 19.09 -45.91 -23.20
N THR A 702 20.34 -46.37 -23.29
CA THR A 702 20.72 -47.66 -22.71
C THR A 702 20.81 -47.57 -21.20
N ARG A 703 20.81 -48.73 -20.53
CA ARG A 703 21.06 -48.82 -19.10
C ARG A 703 22.39 -48.15 -18.72
N GLU A 704 23.46 -48.36 -19.48
CA GLU A 704 24.78 -47.76 -19.23
C GLU A 704 24.74 -46.24 -19.33
N GLU A 705 24.10 -45.69 -20.37
CA GLU A 705 23.95 -44.25 -20.54
C GLU A 705 23.15 -43.63 -19.39
N PHE A 706 22.09 -44.31 -18.92
CA PHE A 706 21.32 -43.89 -17.76
C PHE A 706 22.17 -43.81 -16.49
N TRP A 707 22.96 -44.84 -16.20
CA TRP A 707 23.85 -44.83 -15.04
C TRP A 707 24.98 -43.80 -15.16
N GLN A 708 25.50 -43.55 -16.36
CA GLN A 708 26.47 -42.48 -16.61
C GLN A 708 25.87 -41.10 -16.36
N MET A 709 24.63 -40.84 -16.81
CA MET A 709 23.94 -39.57 -16.53
C MET A 709 23.75 -39.33 -15.03
N ILE A 710 23.42 -40.37 -14.27
CA ILE A 710 23.25 -40.30 -12.82
C ILE A 710 24.59 -40.04 -12.11
N SER A 711 25.66 -40.71 -12.56
CA SER A 711 26.98 -40.66 -11.91
C SER A 711 27.81 -39.43 -12.31
N GLY A 712 27.58 -38.85 -13.50
CA GLY A 712 28.30 -37.68 -14.00
C GLY A 712 27.82 -36.33 -13.46
N ALA A 713 26.77 -36.33 -12.63
CA ALA A 713 26.12 -35.11 -12.12
C ALA A 713 26.79 -34.53 -10.85
N ASP A 714 27.92 -35.07 -10.40
CA ASP A 714 28.67 -34.59 -9.22
C ASP A 714 29.54 -33.34 -9.50
N ASN A 715 29.44 -32.72 -10.68
CA ASN A 715 30.19 -31.50 -11.00
C ASN A 715 29.33 -30.26 -10.69
N PRO A 716 29.68 -29.45 -9.66
CA PRO A 716 29.03 -28.18 -9.41
C PRO A 716 29.51 -27.17 -10.45
N MET A 717 28.64 -26.81 -11.39
CA MET A 717 28.70 -25.50 -12.06
C MET A 717 27.61 -24.61 -11.48
#